data_AF-A0A422N3Z4-F1
#
_entry.id   AF-A0A422N3Z4-F1
#
_cell.length_a   1.000
_cell.length_b   1.000
_cell.length_c   1.000
_cell.angle_alpha   90.00
_cell.angle_beta   90.00
_cell.angle_gamma   90.00
#
_symmetry.space_group_name_H-M   'P 1'
#
loop_
_entity.id
_entity.type
_entity.pdbx_description
1 polymer ?
#
loop_
_entity_poly.entity_id
_entity_poly.type
_entity_poly.pdbx_seq_one_letter_code
_entity_poly.pdbx_strand_id
1 'polypeptide(L)'
;MISQCLSLLLWWSSISFTGVGFPELSQDLDLAVVSNLSCSEVHIGGVNGTFNSSLWLLETTTPSTANCTVNAEVLGSNFTILADALLPPSRVALQKSVDGACYSTEVAVGPCDVSVTLEKLELSEPNFLLDGVLSGYKDTVATQASKMICEKVPSYVASELMNRTLNPPAPHPTLLAGAAPLERLKLFRALASIARNAPPLFGVRFAVSSLDGTTLHVHMAFPGSPHLRLGFSPELERILGKLDVALRVMELASAADSLKQLLPMLKKGLVVLDVPHSFNASFEVVFHDLRCAEDGINCTVPRAGGIALQNIRSENLGEWDKVITNIAGPFVSSLLTKALDEYLQSDNTTGPRFLVPTLPEEAVNQLPPMPYAAVAVVVAVLLLVGTAVLSVWRHRRGEPVTTDDGLPLTLKRALLEDLFLMLLVVLTAIGFTWCLLTTIVSVVAGGEVHYMSFALLDTIWKTYDAGLRALAVLMFTFSAVYPYLKLVATVVCTLILQRPEMLLLRIINYLGKFALLDVYSFIALSMTLQIDGLIEVKYHSGFYVFVSTTLISIVVGNYATHFWRRGTSLYRCDKLLEQSAPYEAEPAHDEGGVCSLEGCKHNAWTRRRLVAAVASGIFVAACVLPAWILPSIGYKIHWVIPIFKEEVRRLSLFSLATLNWSFFVVCFLTVGLVPLVHTIMFPQWMLLASWCAIDVLLVACVAGFAQLESNVAPTARNKLSAFVSTTPYLYWPLILLLICTVWLWLLAAENTFQLSRRLRAWMARRKARHSS
;
A
#
# COMPACT_ATOMS: atom_id res chain seq x y z
N MET A 1 -27.70 -16.91 -32.83
CA MET A 1 -27.68 -15.47 -32.50
C MET A 1 -28.27 -15.13 -31.13
N ILE A 2 -28.93 -16.07 -30.41
CA ILE A 2 -29.67 -15.83 -29.16
C ILE A 2 -28.77 -15.67 -27.91
N SER A 3 -27.50 -16.10 -27.96
CA SER A 3 -26.58 -16.07 -26.79
C SER A 3 -25.86 -14.73 -26.58
N GLN A 4 -26.33 -13.65 -27.21
CA GLN A 4 -25.65 -12.35 -27.23
C GLN A 4 -26.44 -11.27 -26.47
N CYS A 5 -27.28 -11.60 -25.50
CA CYS A 5 -27.93 -10.58 -24.67
C CYS A 5 -27.96 -11.02 -23.21
N LEU A 6 -28.09 -10.04 -22.31
CA LEU A 6 -28.19 -10.28 -20.87
C LEU A 6 -29.29 -11.29 -20.56
N SER A 7 -28.99 -12.25 -19.69
CA SER A 7 -29.99 -13.11 -19.07
C SER A 7 -29.92 -12.99 -17.56
N LEU A 8 -31.08 -12.84 -16.94
CA LEU A 8 -31.28 -12.71 -15.50
C LEU A 8 -32.20 -13.83 -15.05
N LEU A 9 -31.72 -14.68 -14.17
CA LEU A 9 -32.53 -15.64 -13.43
C LEU A 9 -32.58 -15.17 -11.99
N LEU A 10 -33.78 -14.93 -11.49
CA LEU A 10 -33.99 -14.36 -10.18
C LEU A 10 -34.90 -15.28 -9.39
N TRP A 11 -34.48 -15.63 -8.18
CA TRP A 11 -35.22 -16.51 -7.30
C TRP A 11 -35.15 -15.98 -5.87
N TRP A 12 -36.28 -15.93 -5.17
CA TRP A 12 -36.29 -15.63 -3.74
C TRP A 12 -37.37 -16.45 -3.04
N SER A 13 -37.18 -16.71 -1.73
CA SER A 13 -38.17 -17.46 -0.94
C SER A 13 -39.38 -16.65 -0.49
N SER A 14 -39.18 -15.37 -0.19
CA SER A 14 -40.23 -14.44 0.25
C SER A 14 -39.65 -13.03 0.42
N ILE A 15 -40.43 -12.00 0.12
CA ILE A 15 -40.09 -10.59 0.38
C ILE A 15 -41.29 -9.94 1.09
N SER A 16 -41.05 -9.23 2.19
CA SER A 16 -42.07 -8.47 2.91
C SER A 16 -41.81 -6.97 2.79
N PHE A 17 -42.78 -6.23 2.25
CA PHE A 17 -42.81 -4.78 2.27
C PHE A 17 -43.76 -4.30 3.36
N THR A 18 -43.42 -3.20 4.03
CA THR A 18 -44.30 -2.55 5.00
C THR A 18 -44.56 -1.11 4.57
N GLY A 19 -45.80 -0.65 4.73
CA GLY A 19 -46.20 0.73 4.43
C GLY A 19 -46.11 1.13 2.96
N VAL A 20 -46.61 0.30 2.04
CA VAL A 20 -46.64 0.59 0.59
C VAL A 20 -47.88 1.43 0.28
N GLY A 21 -47.72 2.64 -0.25
CA GLY A 21 -48.83 3.52 -0.61
C GLY A 21 -48.88 3.83 -2.11
N PHE A 22 -50.08 3.83 -2.67
CA PHE A 22 -50.39 4.29 -4.03
C PHE A 22 -51.39 5.47 -3.94
N PRO A 23 -50.93 6.67 -3.55
CA PRO A 23 -51.80 7.82 -3.30
C PRO A 23 -52.47 8.37 -4.58
N GLU A 24 -51.90 8.11 -5.76
CA GLU A 24 -52.46 8.56 -7.04
C GLU A 24 -53.43 7.55 -7.68
N LEU A 25 -53.69 6.41 -7.03
CA LEU A 25 -54.66 5.45 -7.54
C LEU A 25 -56.07 6.07 -7.45
N SER A 26 -56.75 6.15 -8.59
CA SER A 26 -58.17 6.52 -8.69
C SER A 26 -58.82 5.67 -9.77
N GLN A 27 -59.82 4.87 -9.40
CA GLN A 27 -60.48 3.96 -10.32
C GLN A 27 -61.99 3.91 -10.07
N ASP A 28 -62.76 4.06 -11.15
CA ASP A 28 -64.21 3.98 -11.13
C ASP A 28 -64.65 2.52 -11.36
N LEU A 29 -65.42 1.97 -10.42
CA LEU A 29 -65.94 0.60 -10.41
C LEU A 29 -67.47 0.58 -10.56
N ASP A 30 -68.03 1.49 -11.36
CA ASP A 30 -69.46 1.72 -11.66
C ASP A 30 -70.33 2.14 -10.46
N LEU A 31 -70.18 1.49 -9.31
CA LEU A 31 -70.92 1.73 -8.07
C LEU A 31 -70.07 2.41 -6.99
N ALA A 32 -68.75 2.46 -7.17
CA ALA A 32 -67.81 2.99 -6.20
C ALA A 32 -66.57 3.58 -6.91
N VAL A 33 -66.12 4.75 -6.45
CA VAL A 33 -64.82 5.30 -6.86
C VAL A 33 -63.80 4.93 -5.79
N VAL A 34 -62.82 4.11 -6.16
CA VAL A 34 -61.74 3.67 -5.27
C VAL A 34 -60.53 4.57 -5.45
N SER A 35 -60.02 5.12 -4.35
CA SER A 35 -58.84 5.99 -4.30
C SER A 35 -57.92 5.67 -3.12
N ASN A 36 -56.67 6.14 -3.18
CA ASN A 36 -55.70 6.06 -2.07
C ASN A 36 -55.54 4.64 -1.48
N LEU A 37 -54.99 3.72 -2.28
CA LEU A 37 -54.63 2.38 -1.80
C LEU A 37 -53.38 2.46 -0.92
N SER A 38 -53.45 2.00 0.32
CA SER A 38 -52.31 1.89 1.23
C SER A 38 -52.25 0.51 1.87
N CYS A 39 -51.19 -0.22 1.61
CA CYS A 39 -50.95 -1.55 2.17
C CYS A 39 -49.99 -1.48 3.36
N SER A 40 -50.48 -1.89 4.53
CA SER A 40 -49.68 -1.93 5.76
C SER A 40 -48.58 -2.97 5.65
N GLU A 41 -48.90 -4.13 5.06
CA GLU A 41 -47.97 -5.22 4.84
C GLU A 41 -48.26 -5.91 3.51
N VAL A 42 -47.24 -6.11 2.69
CA VAL A 42 -47.30 -6.89 1.46
C VAL A 42 -46.22 -7.96 1.54
N HIS A 43 -46.64 -9.20 1.74
CA HIS A 43 -45.78 -10.37 1.77
C HIS A 43 -45.83 -11.08 0.42
N ILE A 44 -44.82 -10.88 -0.41
CA ILE A 44 -44.63 -11.63 -1.65
C ILE A 44 -44.00 -12.97 -1.29
N GLY A 45 -44.65 -14.07 -1.71
CA GLY A 45 -44.14 -15.43 -1.57
C GLY A 45 -42.87 -15.69 -2.38
N GLY A 46 -42.49 -16.95 -2.51
CA GLY A 46 -41.33 -17.36 -3.26
C GLY A 46 -41.53 -17.08 -4.74
N VAL A 47 -40.61 -16.37 -5.39
CA VAL A 47 -40.72 -15.99 -6.80
C VAL A 47 -39.56 -16.59 -7.57
N ASN A 48 -39.85 -17.04 -8.79
CA ASN A 48 -38.90 -17.43 -9.80
C ASN A 48 -39.14 -16.55 -11.05
N GLY A 49 -38.17 -15.70 -11.36
CA GLY A 49 -38.12 -14.87 -12.54
C GLY A 49 -37.07 -15.41 -13.52
N THR A 50 -37.44 -15.57 -14.78
CA THR A 50 -36.49 -15.86 -15.87
C THR A 50 -36.65 -14.80 -16.94
N PHE A 51 -35.60 -14.03 -17.16
CA PHE A 51 -35.56 -12.94 -18.12
C PHE A 51 -34.39 -13.18 -19.06
N ASN A 52 -34.67 -13.47 -20.33
CA ASN A 52 -33.65 -13.64 -21.35
C ASN A 52 -34.06 -12.90 -22.64
N SER A 53 -33.33 -13.10 -23.73
CA SER A 53 -33.59 -12.43 -25.01
C SER A 53 -34.96 -12.76 -25.64
N SER A 54 -35.60 -13.87 -25.28
CA SER A 54 -36.86 -14.33 -25.90
C SER A 54 -38.05 -14.40 -24.95
N LEU A 55 -37.80 -14.38 -23.64
CA LEU A 55 -38.79 -14.64 -22.61
C LEU A 55 -38.58 -13.70 -21.42
N TRP A 56 -39.67 -13.09 -20.98
CA TRP A 56 -39.79 -12.44 -19.69
C TRP A 56 -40.84 -13.23 -18.91
N LEU A 57 -40.42 -13.97 -17.89
CA LEU A 57 -41.27 -14.85 -17.10
C LEU A 57 -41.13 -14.49 -15.62
N LEU A 58 -42.25 -14.27 -14.96
CA LEU A 58 -42.34 -14.11 -13.51
C LEU A 58 -43.35 -15.13 -12.97
N GLU A 59 -42.90 -15.99 -12.06
CA GLU A 59 -43.71 -17.04 -11.46
C GLU A 59 -43.63 -16.94 -9.93
N THR A 60 -44.77 -16.84 -9.27
CA THR A 60 -44.86 -16.97 -7.82
C THR A 60 -45.10 -18.45 -7.49
N THR A 61 -44.20 -19.06 -6.74
CA THR A 61 -44.21 -20.48 -6.36
C THR A 61 -44.89 -20.74 -5.02
N THR A 62 -44.94 -19.73 -4.15
CA THR A 62 -45.73 -19.77 -2.91
C THR A 62 -46.72 -18.61 -2.89
N PRO A 63 -47.85 -18.75 -2.18
CA PRO A 63 -48.83 -17.68 -2.10
C PRO A 63 -48.24 -16.41 -1.49
N SER A 64 -48.74 -15.27 -1.97
CA SER A 64 -48.43 -13.93 -1.47
C SER A 64 -49.64 -13.36 -0.74
N THR A 65 -49.45 -12.57 0.31
CA THR A 65 -50.53 -11.90 1.03
C THR A 65 -50.33 -10.38 1.01
N ALA A 66 -51.41 -9.62 0.94
CA ALA A 66 -51.37 -8.17 1.01
C ALA A 66 -52.52 -7.65 1.87
N ASN A 67 -52.17 -6.88 2.90
CA ASN A 67 -53.14 -6.26 3.79
C ASN A 67 -53.21 -4.78 3.41
N CYS A 68 -54.33 -4.39 2.81
CA CYS A 68 -54.50 -3.08 2.20
C CYS A 68 -55.73 -2.34 2.72
N THR A 69 -55.61 -1.03 2.75
CA THR A 69 -56.67 -0.07 3.01
C THR A 69 -56.92 0.71 1.74
N VAL A 70 -58.19 0.95 1.43
CA VAL A 70 -58.64 1.69 0.25
C VAL A 70 -59.69 2.70 0.69
N ASN A 71 -59.63 3.92 0.18
CA ASN A 71 -60.76 4.84 0.30
C ASN A 71 -61.72 4.62 -0.85
N ALA A 72 -62.98 4.31 -0.56
CA ALA A 72 -64.02 4.13 -1.56
C ALA A 72 -65.12 5.17 -1.36
N GLU A 73 -65.46 5.90 -2.42
CA GLU A 73 -66.63 6.78 -2.46
C GLU A 73 -67.80 6.00 -3.06
N VAL A 74 -68.81 5.72 -2.24
CA VAL A 74 -70.03 5.00 -2.65
C VAL A 74 -71.22 5.94 -2.43
N LEU A 75 -71.95 6.27 -3.50
CA LEU A 75 -73.13 7.15 -3.45
C LEU A 75 -72.86 8.50 -2.74
N GLY A 76 -71.65 9.06 -2.91
CA GLY A 76 -71.24 10.35 -2.33
C GLY A 76 -70.80 10.30 -0.85
N SER A 77 -70.64 9.10 -0.27
CA SER A 77 -70.07 8.91 1.07
C SER A 77 -68.72 8.21 0.97
N ASN A 78 -67.73 8.71 1.73
CA ASN A 78 -66.39 8.14 1.78
C ASN A 78 -66.29 7.07 2.85
N PHE A 79 -65.82 5.90 2.47
CA PHE A 79 -65.58 4.77 3.35
C PHE A 79 -64.13 4.32 3.22
N THR A 80 -63.56 3.78 4.30
CA THR A 80 -62.27 3.10 4.25
C THR A 80 -62.52 1.60 4.30
N ILE A 81 -62.11 0.90 3.25
CA ILE A 81 -62.26 -0.55 3.10
C ILE A 81 -60.93 -1.21 3.45
N LEU A 82 -60.99 -2.19 4.34
CA LEU A 82 -59.90 -3.11 4.66
C LEU A 82 -60.03 -4.34 3.77
N ALA A 83 -58.97 -4.65 3.03
CA ALA A 83 -58.89 -5.77 2.11
C ALA A 83 -57.65 -6.61 2.43
N ASP A 84 -57.87 -7.85 2.85
CA ASP A 84 -56.82 -8.87 2.97
C ASP A 84 -56.88 -9.69 1.67
N ALA A 85 -55.85 -9.57 0.82
CA ALA A 85 -55.75 -10.28 -0.45
C ALA A 85 -54.73 -11.41 -0.35
N LEU A 86 -55.12 -12.60 -0.77
CA LEU A 86 -54.26 -13.76 -0.99
C LEU A 86 -54.09 -13.97 -2.50
N LEU A 87 -52.85 -13.94 -2.95
CA LEU A 87 -52.44 -14.24 -4.31
C LEU A 87 -51.82 -15.64 -4.34
N PRO A 88 -52.57 -16.70 -4.71
CA PRO A 88 -52.00 -18.02 -4.96
C PRO A 88 -50.86 -18.01 -6.00
N PRO A 89 -50.09 -19.11 -6.10
CA PRO A 89 -49.06 -19.28 -7.12
C PRO A 89 -49.58 -18.90 -8.50
N SER A 90 -48.88 -17.97 -9.14
CA SER A 90 -49.34 -17.26 -10.32
C SER A 90 -48.18 -17.05 -11.30
N ARG A 91 -48.50 -16.96 -12.58
CA ARG A 91 -47.52 -16.91 -13.66
C ARG A 91 -47.86 -15.81 -14.65
N VAL A 92 -46.89 -14.96 -14.96
CA VAL A 92 -46.98 -13.94 -16.00
C VAL A 92 -45.82 -14.13 -16.97
N ALA A 93 -46.12 -14.34 -18.25
CA ALA A 93 -45.12 -14.51 -19.29
C ALA A 93 -45.32 -13.50 -20.44
N LEU A 94 -44.24 -12.92 -20.93
CA LEU A 94 -44.17 -12.16 -22.18
C LEU A 94 -43.16 -12.85 -23.09
N GLN A 95 -43.54 -13.08 -24.34
CA GLN A 95 -42.61 -13.50 -25.39
C GLN A 95 -42.09 -12.26 -26.10
N LYS A 96 -40.79 -12.21 -26.39
CA LYS A 96 -40.21 -11.06 -27.07
C LYS A 96 -39.16 -11.45 -28.10
N SER A 97 -38.88 -10.53 -29.02
CA SER A 97 -37.75 -10.57 -29.94
C SER A 97 -36.87 -9.35 -29.69
N VAL A 98 -35.54 -9.51 -29.80
CA VAL A 98 -34.56 -8.44 -29.56
C VAL A 98 -33.70 -8.19 -30.79
N ASP A 99 -33.27 -6.94 -30.97
CA ASP A 99 -32.30 -6.54 -32.01
C ASP A 99 -30.84 -6.84 -31.63
N GLY A 100 -29.90 -6.52 -32.52
CA GLY A 100 -28.46 -6.72 -32.29
C GLY A 100 -27.85 -5.87 -31.17
N ALA A 101 -28.60 -4.89 -30.64
CA ALA A 101 -28.22 -4.09 -29.49
C ALA A 101 -29.03 -4.47 -28.23
N CYS A 102 -29.71 -5.63 -28.26
CA CYS A 102 -30.49 -6.18 -27.16
C CYS A 102 -31.70 -5.33 -26.73
N TYR A 103 -32.27 -4.54 -27.64
CA TYR A 103 -33.56 -3.88 -27.40
C TYR A 103 -34.71 -4.72 -27.92
N SER A 104 -35.79 -4.80 -27.14
CA SER A 104 -37.03 -5.44 -27.58
C SER A 104 -37.58 -4.74 -28.83
N THR A 105 -37.83 -5.51 -29.89
CA THR A 105 -38.46 -5.05 -31.14
C THR A 105 -39.92 -5.43 -31.23
N GLU A 106 -40.26 -6.62 -30.75
CA GLU A 106 -41.64 -7.11 -30.67
C GLU A 106 -41.83 -7.77 -29.31
N VAL A 107 -42.94 -7.48 -28.65
CA VAL A 107 -43.33 -8.11 -27.38
C VAL A 107 -44.77 -8.59 -27.53
N ALA A 108 -44.97 -9.90 -27.39
CA ALA A 108 -46.27 -10.53 -27.38
C ALA A 108 -46.63 -10.95 -25.95
N VAL A 109 -47.84 -10.61 -25.51
CA VAL A 109 -48.35 -11.05 -24.21
C VAL A 109 -48.57 -12.55 -24.25
N GLY A 110 -47.87 -13.28 -23.39
CA GLY A 110 -48.01 -14.73 -23.24
C GLY A 110 -49.13 -15.09 -22.25
N PRO A 111 -49.18 -16.36 -21.78
CA PRO A 111 -50.16 -16.77 -20.78
C PRO A 111 -49.96 -15.98 -19.47
N CYS A 112 -51.06 -15.42 -18.97
CA CYS A 112 -51.15 -14.80 -17.64
C CYS A 112 -52.16 -15.61 -16.81
N ASP A 113 -51.64 -16.29 -15.79
CA ASP A 113 -52.40 -17.08 -14.83
C ASP A 113 -52.24 -16.42 -13.46
N VAL A 114 -53.03 -15.38 -13.22
CA VAL A 114 -53.10 -14.68 -11.95
C VAL A 114 -54.51 -14.80 -11.43
N SER A 115 -54.67 -15.48 -10.30
CA SER A 115 -55.91 -15.49 -9.54
C SER A 115 -55.68 -14.75 -8.23
N VAL A 116 -56.50 -13.75 -7.98
CA VAL A 116 -56.57 -13.03 -6.70
C VAL A 116 -57.73 -13.62 -5.93
N THR A 117 -57.52 -13.95 -4.66
CA THR A 117 -58.58 -14.30 -3.73
C THR A 117 -58.59 -13.29 -2.59
N LEU A 118 -59.73 -12.70 -2.29
CA LEU A 118 -59.86 -11.87 -1.09
C LEU A 118 -60.12 -12.81 0.09
N GLU A 119 -59.43 -12.66 1.21
CA GLU A 119 -59.74 -13.35 2.46
C GLU A 119 -60.75 -12.54 3.27
N LYS A 120 -60.52 -11.23 3.38
CA LYS A 120 -61.40 -10.27 4.04
C LYS A 120 -61.63 -9.04 3.18
N LEU A 121 -62.85 -8.52 3.25
CA LEU A 121 -63.27 -7.27 2.63
C LEU A 121 -64.30 -6.63 3.55
N GLU A 122 -63.86 -5.74 4.44
CA GLU A 122 -64.65 -5.19 5.54
C GLU A 122 -64.51 -3.67 5.59
N LEU A 123 -65.54 -2.97 6.04
CA LEU A 123 -65.43 -1.54 6.32
C LEU A 123 -64.67 -1.30 7.63
N SER A 124 -63.84 -0.25 7.66
CA SER A 124 -63.17 0.18 8.89
C SER A 124 -64.16 0.64 9.96
N GLU A 125 -65.34 1.11 9.56
CA GLU A 125 -66.48 1.40 10.44
C GLU A 125 -67.63 0.45 10.07
N PRO A 126 -68.03 -0.48 10.95
CA PRO A 126 -68.96 -1.55 10.61
C PRO A 126 -70.33 -0.99 10.25
N ASN A 127 -70.82 -1.33 9.06
CA ASN A 127 -72.16 -0.99 8.60
C ASN A 127 -72.81 -2.25 8.02
N PHE A 128 -73.72 -2.85 8.78
CA PHE A 128 -74.35 -4.13 8.47
C PHE A 128 -74.89 -4.24 7.03
N LEU A 129 -75.45 -3.16 6.48
CA LEU A 129 -75.98 -3.16 5.11
C LEU A 129 -74.87 -3.18 4.07
N LEU A 130 -73.83 -2.35 4.23
CA LEU A 130 -72.73 -2.26 3.28
C LEU A 130 -71.74 -3.43 3.40
N ASP A 131 -71.48 -3.94 4.61
CA ASP A 131 -70.66 -5.14 4.81
C ASP A 131 -71.31 -6.36 4.16
N GLY A 132 -72.64 -6.48 4.24
CA GLY A 132 -73.40 -7.49 3.51
C GLY A 132 -73.22 -7.40 2.00
N VAL A 133 -73.28 -6.19 1.44
CA VAL A 133 -73.04 -5.95 0.00
C VAL A 133 -71.59 -6.27 -0.37
N LEU A 134 -70.61 -5.78 0.38
CA LEU A 134 -69.19 -6.03 0.15
C LEU A 134 -68.85 -7.52 0.17
N SER A 135 -69.43 -8.28 1.12
CA SER A 135 -69.23 -9.73 1.18
C SER A 135 -69.78 -10.45 -0.07
N GLY A 136 -70.90 -9.97 -0.63
CA GLY A 136 -71.48 -10.51 -1.87
C GLY A 136 -70.70 -10.12 -3.13
N TYR A 137 -70.00 -8.98 -3.11
CA TYR A 137 -69.16 -8.51 -4.23
C TYR A 137 -67.71 -9.03 -4.16
N LYS A 138 -67.32 -9.70 -3.08
CA LYS A 138 -65.97 -10.21 -2.85
C LYS A 138 -65.40 -10.99 -4.04
N ASP A 139 -66.16 -11.95 -4.58
CA ASP A 139 -65.74 -12.76 -5.72
C ASP A 139 -65.69 -11.96 -7.03
N THR A 140 -66.59 -10.98 -7.18
CA THR A 140 -66.61 -10.07 -8.34
C THR A 140 -65.38 -9.16 -8.34
N VAL A 141 -65.03 -8.56 -7.20
CA VAL A 141 -63.84 -7.72 -7.03
C VAL A 141 -62.57 -8.53 -7.25
N ALA A 142 -62.49 -9.75 -6.70
CA ALA A 142 -61.37 -10.66 -6.90
C ALA A 142 -61.18 -11.05 -8.39
N THR A 143 -62.28 -11.34 -9.09
CA THR A 143 -62.26 -11.67 -10.52
C THR A 143 -61.84 -10.47 -11.38
N GLN A 144 -62.35 -9.28 -11.05
CA GLN A 144 -62.04 -8.05 -11.78
C GLN A 144 -60.60 -7.60 -11.53
N ALA A 145 -60.08 -7.77 -10.32
CA ALA A 145 -58.67 -7.53 -10.00
C ALA A 145 -57.76 -8.48 -10.78
N SER A 146 -58.09 -9.77 -10.82
CA SER A 146 -57.35 -10.78 -11.60
C SER A 146 -57.30 -10.43 -13.09
N LYS A 147 -58.47 -10.08 -13.66
CA LYS A 147 -58.58 -9.65 -15.05
C LYS A 147 -57.79 -8.37 -15.33
N MET A 148 -57.90 -7.38 -14.45
CA MET A 148 -57.18 -6.12 -14.57
C MET A 148 -55.66 -6.33 -14.52
N ILE A 149 -55.17 -7.19 -13.64
CA ILE A 149 -53.76 -7.55 -13.57
C ILE A 149 -53.33 -8.15 -14.90
N CYS A 150 -54.03 -9.18 -15.40
CA CYS A 150 -53.63 -9.84 -16.65
C CYS A 150 -53.83 -9.02 -17.93
N GLU A 151 -54.77 -8.08 -17.97
CA GLU A 151 -54.99 -7.24 -19.15
C GLU A 151 -54.10 -5.98 -19.14
N LYS A 152 -53.97 -5.29 -18.00
CA LYS A 152 -53.25 -4.02 -17.93
C LYS A 152 -51.77 -4.17 -17.62
N VAL A 153 -51.39 -5.07 -16.69
CA VAL A 153 -49.99 -5.15 -16.22
C VAL A 153 -49.06 -5.70 -17.30
N PRO A 154 -49.31 -6.87 -17.93
CA PRO A 154 -48.50 -7.37 -19.03
C PRO A 154 -48.41 -6.38 -20.20
N SER A 155 -49.53 -5.72 -20.54
CA SER A 155 -49.58 -4.72 -21.62
C SER A 155 -48.74 -3.47 -21.29
N TYR A 156 -48.81 -2.98 -20.06
CA TYR A 156 -47.98 -1.88 -19.58
C TYR A 156 -46.50 -2.26 -19.62
N VAL A 157 -46.14 -3.43 -19.06
CA VAL A 157 -44.76 -3.93 -19.08
C VAL A 157 -44.26 -4.12 -20.51
N ALA A 158 -45.08 -4.67 -21.41
CA ALA A 158 -44.73 -4.82 -22.83
C ALA A 158 -44.47 -3.45 -23.50
N SER A 159 -45.33 -2.47 -23.24
CA SER A 159 -45.13 -1.10 -23.76
C SER A 159 -43.84 -0.47 -23.23
N GLU A 160 -43.49 -0.73 -21.96
CA GLU A 160 -42.26 -0.20 -21.39
C GLU A 160 -41.00 -0.94 -21.82
N LEU A 161 -41.08 -2.22 -22.14
CA LEU A 161 -39.96 -2.95 -22.75
C LEU A 161 -39.67 -2.45 -24.17
N MET A 162 -40.69 -2.02 -24.91
CA MET A 162 -40.53 -1.46 -26.27
C MET A 162 -40.07 0.01 -26.28
N ASN A 163 -40.40 0.77 -25.25
CA ASN A 163 -40.03 2.18 -25.17
C ASN A 163 -38.53 2.34 -24.87
N ARG A 164 -37.77 2.97 -25.78
CA ARG A 164 -36.31 3.14 -25.72
C ARG A 164 -35.83 4.44 -25.05
N THR A 165 -36.74 5.23 -24.47
CA THR A 165 -36.38 6.54 -23.90
C THR A 165 -35.71 6.39 -22.53
N LEU A 166 -34.53 7.01 -22.39
CA LEU A 166 -33.81 7.14 -21.12
C LEU A 166 -34.05 8.53 -20.55
N ASN A 167 -34.31 8.61 -19.25
CA ASN A 167 -34.44 9.90 -18.58
C ASN A 167 -33.09 10.64 -18.62
N PRO A 168 -33.10 11.97 -18.88
CA PRO A 168 -31.88 12.77 -18.83
C PRO A 168 -31.31 12.78 -17.40
N PRO A 169 -30.00 13.00 -17.24
CA PRO A 169 -29.39 13.05 -15.91
C PRO A 169 -29.99 14.20 -15.12
N ALA A 170 -30.22 13.96 -13.83
CA ALA A 170 -30.60 15.03 -12.92
C ALA A 170 -29.48 16.09 -12.92
N PRO A 171 -29.83 17.39 -12.97
CA PRO A 171 -28.83 18.45 -12.99
C PRO A 171 -28.02 18.45 -11.70
N HIS A 172 -26.73 18.72 -11.81
CA HIS A 172 -25.85 18.82 -10.66
C HIS A 172 -26.22 20.04 -9.81
N PRO A 173 -26.14 19.95 -8.47
CA PRO A 173 -26.45 21.08 -7.62
C PRO A 173 -25.41 22.19 -7.78
N THR A 174 -25.88 23.43 -7.76
CA THR A 174 -25.03 24.60 -7.82
C THR A 174 -24.18 24.72 -6.56
N LEU A 175 -22.91 25.11 -6.74
CA LEU A 175 -21.99 25.35 -5.64
C LEU A 175 -22.48 26.56 -4.81
N LEU A 176 -22.84 26.32 -3.55
CA LEU A 176 -23.27 27.38 -2.63
C LEU A 176 -22.09 28.29 -2.25
N ALA A 177 -22.39 29.56 -1.97
CA ALA A 177 -21.39 30.51 -1.51
C ALA A 177 -20.75 30.05 -0.18
N GLY A 178 -19.43 29.87 -0.18
CA GLY A 178 -18.67 29.35 0.97
C GLY A 178 -18.51 27.83 1.02
N ALA A 179 -19.09 27.08 0.07
CA ALA A 179 -18.82 25.66 -0.08
C ALA A 179 -17.44 25.43 -0.74
N ALA A 180 -16.74 24.39 -0.30
CA ALA A 180 -15.45 23.98 -0.82
C ALA A 180 -15.64 23.05 -2.04
N PRO A 181 -15.08 23.37 -3.21
CA PRO A 181 -15.18 22.50 -4.38
C PRO A 181 -14.32 21.24 -4.19
N LEU A 182 -14.90 20.07 -4.47
CA LEU A 182 -14.26 18.75 -4.35
C LEU A 182 -12.92 18.67 -5.08
N GLU A 183 -12.82 19.31 -6.26
CA GLU A 183 -11.60 19.35 -7.07
C GLU A 183 -10.40 19.97 -6.37
N ARG A 184 -10.62 20.91 -5.45
CA ARG A 184 -9.53 21.57 -4.72
C ARG A 184 -9.07 20.77 -3.49
N LEU A 185 -9.86 19.81 -3.05
CA LEU A 185 -9.60 19.05 -1.82
C LEU A 185 -8.65 17.89 -2.12
N LYS A 186 -7.51 17.85 -1.43
CA LYS A 186 -6.49 16.80 -1.60
C LYS A 186 -7.05 15.39 -1.41
N LEU A 187 -7.96 15.21 -0.44
CA LEU A 187 -8.59 13.93 -0.12
C LEU A 187 -9.32 13.33 -1.33
N PHE A 188 -10.15 14.13 -2.01
CA PHE A 188 -10.95 13.65 -3.15
C PHE A 188 -10.08 13.44 -4.39
N ARG A 189 -9.06 14.28 -4.60
CA ARG A 189 -8.06 14.04 -5.66
C ARG A 189 -7.28 12.75 -5.43
N ALA A 190 -6.87 12.47 -4.19
CA ALA A 190 -6.23 11.22 -3.83
C ALA A 190 -7.16 10.02 -4.06
N LEU A 191 -8.42 10.11 -3.62
CA LEU A 191 -9.42 9.05 -3.81
C LEU A 191 -9.71 8.78 -5.29
N ALA A 192 -9.82 9.84 -6.10
CA ALA A 192 -9.99 9.73 -7.55
C ALA A 192 -8.78 9.07 -8.22
N SER A 193 -7.56 9.45 -7.82
CA SER A 193 -6.33 8.83 -8.31
C SER A 193 -6.23 7.36 -7.91
N ILE A 194 -6.56 7.03 -6.66
CA ILE A 194 -6.58 5.66 -6.15
C ILE A 194 -7.59 4.82 -6.94
N ALA A 195 -8.83 5.29 -7.08
CA ALA A 195 -9.86 4.54 -7.78
C ALA A 195 -9.47 4.27 -9.24
N ARG A 196 -8.89 5.26 -9.92
CA ARG A 196 -8.47 5.16 -11.32
C ARG A 196 -7.31 4.17 -11.53
N ASN A 197 -6.35 4.14 -10.60
CA ASN A 197 -5.15 3.32 -10.72
C ASN A 197 -5.28 1.96 -10.02
N ALA A 198 -6.34 1.74 -9.25
CA ALA A 198 -6.58 0.48 -8.57
C ALA A 198 -6.75 -0.67 -9.58
N PRO A 199 -6.22 -1.86 -9.29
CA PRO A 199 -6.45 -3.03 -10.12
C PRO A 199 -7.96 -3.38 -10.15
N PRO A 200 -8.45 -4.04 -11.21
CA PRO A 200 -9.86 -4.38 -11.32
C PRO A 200 -10.30 -5.30 -10.17
N LEU A 201 -11.37 -4.91 -9.49
CA LEU A 201 -11.97 -5.63 -8.36
C LEU A 201 -13.06 -6.56 -8.88
N PHE A 202 -12.95 -7.87 -8.68
CA PHE A 202 -13.87 -8.85 -9.28
C PHE A 202 -14.03 -8.73 -10.81
N GLY A 203 -12.97 -8.28 -11.49
CA GLY A 203 -13.03 -8.00 -12.93
C GLY A 203 -13.70 -6.67 -13.30
N VAL A 204 -14.10 -5.86 -12.33
CA VAL A 204 -14.68 -4.52 -12.50
C VAL A 204 -13.60 -3.46 -12.33
N ARG A 205 -13.46 -2.56 -13.32
CA ARG A 205 -12.58 -1.39 -13.21
C ARG A 205 -13.37 -0.21 -12.67
N PHE A 206 -12.87 0.39 -11.59
CA PHE A 206 -13.43 1.59 -11.01
C PHE A 206 -12.70 2.81 -11.54
N ALA A 207 -13.42 3.90 -11.71
CA ALA A 207 -12.85 5.22 -11.93
C ALA A 207 -13.72 6.23 -11.20
N VAL A 208 -13.10 7.20 -10.55
CA VAL A 208 -13.83 8.28 -9.88
C VAL A 208 -13.34 9.60 -10.45
N SER A 209 -14.27 10.49 -10.74
CA SER A 209 -14.01 11.86 -11.18
C SER A 209 -14.93 12.83 -10.45
N SER A 210 -14.47 14.06 -10.26
CA SER A 210 -15.33 15.15 -9.80
C SER A 210 -16.07 15.77 -10.98
N LEU A 211 -17.33 16.15 -10.76
CA LEU A 211 -18.17 16.90 -11.67
C LEU A 211 -18.69 18.15 -10.92
N ASP A 212 -18.69 19.30 -11.59
CA ASP A 212 -19.23 20.59 -11.12
C ASP A 212 -18.83 21.02 -9.70
N GLY A 213 -17.69 20.52 -9.21
CA GLY A 213 -17.15 20.81 -7.88
C GLY A 213 -17.94 20.27 -6.68
N THR A 214 -19.15 19.70 -6.86
CA THR A 214 -20.02 19.21 -5.76
C THR A 214 -20.36 17.73 -5.86
N THR A 215 -20.12 17.10 -7.01
CA THR A 215 -20.48 15.71 -7.26
C THR A 215 -19.27 14.84 -7.57
N LEU A 216 -19.25 13.62 -7.03
CA LEU A 216 -18.32 12.56 -7.42
C LEU A 216 -19.05 11.61 -8.34
N HIS A 217 -18.57 11.50 -9.56
CA HIS A 217 -18.99 10.50 -10.53
C HIS A 217 -18.18 9.23 -10.35
N VAL A 218 -18.84 8.14 -9.99
CA VAL A 218 -18.24 6.81 -9.86
C VAL A 218 -18.61 6.01 -11.09
N HIS A 219 -17.61 5.68 -11.89
CA HIS A 219 -17.73 4.87 -13.09
C HIS A 219 -17.20 3.46 -12.84
N MET A 220 -17.97 2.46 -13.24
CA MET A 220 -17.67 1.04 -13.12
C MET A 220 -17.72 0.40 -14.50
N ALA A 221 -16.57 -0.03 -15.02
CA ALA A 221 -16.48 -0.73 -16.28
C ALA A 221 -16.34 -2.24 -16.04
N PHE A 222 -17.14 -3.04 -16.74
CA PHE A 222 -17.14 -4.49 -16.69
C PHE A 222 -16.55 -5.01 -18.02
N PRO A 223 -15.22 -5.12 -18.18
CA PRO A 223 -14.60 -5.48 -19.46
C PRO A 223 -14.77 -6.96 -19.88
N GLY A 224 -15.14 -7.86 -18.96
CA GLY A 224 -15.37 -9.28 -19.26
C GLY A 224 -16.84 -9.61 -19.56
N SER A 225 -17.14 -10.89 -19.76
CA SER A 225 -18.51 -11.44 -19.70
C SER A 225 -18.80 -11.92 -18.27
N PRO A 226 -19.29 -11.07 -17.36
CA PRO A 226 -19.48 -11.47 -15.98
C PRO A 226 -20.63 -12.47 -15.87
N HIS A 227 -20.32 -13.65 -15.34
CA HIS A 227 -21.28 -14.60 -14.81
C HIS A 227 -21.37 -14.36 -13.30
N LEU A 228 -22.33 -13.55 -12.90
CA LEU A 228 -22.49 -13.13 -11.51
C LEU A 228 -23.59 -13.97 -10.85
N ARG A 229 -23.21 -14.82 -9.91
CA ARG A 229 -24.16 -15.64 -9.12
C ARG A 229 -24.26 -15.08 -7.71
N LEU A 230 -25.18 -14.15 -7.50
CA LEU A 230 -25.52 -13.55 -6.21
C LEU A 230 -26.56 -14.43 -5.50
N GLY A 231 -26.10 -15.47 -4.80
CA GLY A 231 -26.92 -16.20 -3.85
C GLY A 231 -26.51 -15.91 -2.41
N PHE A 232 -27.36 -16.25 -1.44
CA PHE A 232 -26.91 -16.51 -0.06
C PHE A 232 -25.96 -17.73 -0.09
N SER A 233 -24.71 -17.49 -0.47
CA SER A 233 -23.62 -18.44 -0.40
C SER A 233 -22.81 -18.15 0.87
N PRO A 234 -22.18 -19.17 1.48
CA PRO A 234 -21.22 -18.95 2.57
C PRO A 234 -20.08 -18.00 2.16
N GLU A 235 -19.87 -17.80 0.86
CA GLU A 235 -18.89 -16.89 0.30
C GLU A 235 -19.30 -15.42 0.43
N LEU A 236 -20.57 -15.07 0.14
CA LEU A 236 -21.11 -13.72 0.35
C LEU A 236 -21.13 -13.35 1.84
N GLU A 237 -21.52 -14.30 2.70
CA GLU A 237 -21.51 -14.09 4.16
C GLU A 237 -20.09 -13.89 4.69
N ARG A 238 -19.11 -14.64 4.16
CA ARG A 238 -17.69 -14.44 4.45
C ARG A 238 -17.19 -13.08 3.97
N ILE A 239 -17.63 -12.60 2.81
CA ILE A 239 -17.29 -11.27 2.28
C ILE A 239 -17.91 -10.17 3.16
N LEU A 240 -19.19 -10.27 3.49
CA LEU A 240 -19.90 -9.33 4.36
C LEU A 240 -19.31 -9.29 5.76
N GLY A 241 -18.96 -10.44 6.34
CA GLY A 241 -18.29 -10.52 7.63
C GLY A 241 -16.91 -9.85 7.61
N LYS A 242 -16.16 -9.96 6.51
CA LYS A 242 -14.88 -9.26 6.35
C LYS A 242 -15.05 -7.76 6.07
N LEU A 243 -16.09 -7.37 5.32
CA LEU A 243 -16.44 -5.97 5.10
C LEU A 243 -16.83 -5.29 6.41
N ASP A 244 -17.59 -5.98 7.27
CA ASP A 244 -17.92 -5.53 8.62
C ASP A 244 -16.67 -5.29 9.47
N VAL A 245 -15.70 -6.22 9.45
CA VAL A 245 -14.41 -6.02 10.12
C VAL A 245 -13.68 -4.79 9.57
N ALA A 246 -13.64 -4.61 8.24
CA ALA A 246 -13.00 -3.46 7.61
C ALA A 246 -13.69 -2.13 7.96
N LEU A 247 -15.02 -2.08 7.92
CA LEU A 247 -15.82 -0.91 8.28
C LEU A 247 -15.64 -0.55 9.77
N ARG A 248 -15.61 -1.54 10.66
CA ARG A 248 -15.34 -1.33 12.09
C ARG A 248 -13.95 -0.77 12.34
N VAL A 249 -12.93 -1.20 11.59
CA VAL A 249 -11.57 -0.64 11.69
C VAL A 249 -11.51 0.81 11.18
N MET A 250 -12.32 1.17 10.19
CA MET A 250 -12.45 2.57 9.75
C MET A 250 -13.30 3.44 10.70
N GLU A 251 -13.69 2.92 11.86
CA GLU A 251 -14.61 3.58 12.81
C GLU A 251 -16.01 3.82 12.22
N LEU A 252 -16.38 3.12 11.13
CA LEU A 252 -17.71 3.09 10.51
C LEU A 252 -18.56 1.90 11.01
N ALA A 253 -18.45 1.53 12.28
CA ALA A 253 -19.15 0.37 12.84
C ALA A 253 -20.69 0.50 12.71
N SER A 254 -21.23 1.70 12.91
CA SER A 254 -22.67 1.96 12.74
C SER A 254 -23.12 1.80 11.28
N ALA A 255 -22.28 2.12 10.29
CA ALA A 255 -22.61 1.90 8.88
C ALA A 255 -22.72 0.40 8.57
N ALA A 256 -21.83 -0.41 9.17
CA ALA A 256 -21.87 -1.86 9.00
C ALA A 256 -23.15 -2.45 9.61
N ASP A 257 -23.58 -1.96 10.78
CA ASP A 257 -24.80 -2.43 11.43
C ASP A 257 -26.07 -1.97 10.67
N SER A 258 -26.11 -0.73 10.13
CA SER A 258 -27.19 -0.26 9.24
C SER A 258 -27.23 -1.03 7.92
N LEU A 259 -26.08 -1.32 7.30
CA LEU A 259 -26.00 -2.13 6.08
C LEU A 259 -26.51 -3.56 6.34
N LYS A 260 -26.16 -4.14 7.49
CA LYS A 260 -26.69 -5.44 7.94
C LYS A 260 -28.19 -5.43 8.19
N GLN A 261 -28.77 -4.30 8.59
CA GLN A 261 -30.23 -4.12 8.71
C GLN A 261 -30.95 -4.00 7.35
N LEU A 262 -30.24 -3.59 6.29
CA LEU A 262 -30.75 -3.57 4.91
C LEU A 262 -30.65 -4.93 4.19
N LEU A 263 -29.62 -5.71 4.51
CA LEU A 263 -29.39 -7.07 4.00
C LEU A 263 -30.44 -8.16 4.34
N PRO A 264 -31.30 -8.09 5.39
CA PRO A 264 -32.23 -9.18 5.72
C PRO A 264 -33.38 -9.31 4.72
N MET A 265 -33.54 -8.41 3.75
CA MET A 265 -34.59 -8.51 2.73
C MET A 265 -34.42 -9.69 1.76
N LEU A 266 -33.26 -10.36 1.73
CA LEU A 266 -32.96 -11.44 0.79
C LEU A 266 -32.64 -12.79 1.43
N LYS A 267 -33.14 -13.08 2.65
CA LYS A 267 -32.73 -14.23 3.51
C LYS A 267 -32.57 -15.61 2.82
N LYS A 268 -33.19 -15.86 1.65
CA LYS A 268 -32.92 -17.01 0.77
C LYS A 268 -33.17 -16.66 -0.71
N GLY A 269 -32.34 -15.78 -1.26
CA GLY A 269 -32.36 -15.38 -2.67
C GLY A 269 -31.22 -15.95 -3.50
N LEU A 270 -31.46 -16.19 -4.78
CA LEU A 270 -30.48 -16.46 -5.82
C LEU A 270 -30.77 -15.55 -7.02
N VAL A 271 -29.85 -14.65 -7.32
CA VAL A 271 -29.83 -13.87 -8.56
C VAL A 271 -28.66 -14.37 -9.39
N VAL A 272 -28.93 -14.90 -10.57
CA VAL A 272 -27.93 -15.26 -11.58
C VAL A 272 -28.03 -14.23 -12.69
N LEU A 273 -26.99 -13.43 -12.84
CA LEU A 273 -26.85 -12.47 -13.91
C LEU A 273 -25.76 -12.98 -14.86
N ASP A 274 -26.12 -13.15 -16.13
CA ASP A 274 -25.21 -13.53 -17.18
C ASP A 274 -25.19 -12.43 -18.25
N VAL A 275 -24.05 -11.72 -18.36
CA VAL A 275 -23.84 -10.68 -19.37
C VAL A 275 -22.75 -11.11 -20.34
N PRO A 276 -23.08 -11.37 -21.62
CA PRO A 276 -22.13 -11.91 -22.60
C PRO A 276 -21.16 -10.87 -23.17
N HIS A 277 -21.25 -9.59 -22.78
CA HIS A 277 -20.38 -8.50 -23.27
C HIS A 277 -20.00 -7.53 -22.15
N SER A 278 -19.07 -6.64 -22.49
CA SER A 278 -18.70 -5.55 -21.61
C SER A 278 -19.80 -4.50 -21.49
N PHE A 279 -20.04 -4.03 -20.28
CA PHE A 279 -20.98 -2.93 -20.01
C PHE A 279 -20.38 -1.95 -19.01
N ASN A 280 -20.99 -0.77 -18.91
CA ASN A 280 -20.62 0.23 -17.92
C ASN A 280 -21.80 0.48 -16.98
N ALA A 281 -21.50 0.79 -15.73
CA ALA A 281 -22.46 1.33 -14.78
C ALA A 281 -21.84 2.56 -14.12
N SER A 282 -22.66 3.55 -13.81
CA SER A 282 -22.21 4.74 -13.10
C SER A 282 -23.24 5.21 -12.10
N PHE A 283 -22.78 5.91 -11.07
CA PHE A 283 -23.62 6.60 -10.12
C PHE A 283 -22.90 7.84 -9.62
N GLU A 284 -23.67 8.80 -9.11
CA GLU A 284 -23.14 10.06 -8.61
C GLU A 284 -23.39 10.19 -7.11
N VAL A 285 -22.35 10.59 -6.39
CA VAL A 285 -22.43 10.95 -4.97
C VAL A 285 -22.34 12.45 -4.87
N VAL A 286 -23.42 13.06 -4.41
CA VAL A 286 -23.61 14.51 -4.35
C VAL A 286 -23.36 14.99 -2.92
N PHE A 287 -22.50 16.01 -2.77
CA PHE A 287 -22.21 16.64 -1.47
C PHE A 287 -22.85 18.03 -1.41
N HIS A 288 -23.89 18.19 -0.60
CA HIS A 288 -24.58 19.46 -0.39
C HIS A 288 -23.89 20.28 0.71
N ASP A 289 -23.61 21.56 0.41
CA ASP A 289 -22.98 22.53 1.33
C ASP A 289 -21.70 21.97 2.01
N LEU A 290 -20.80 21.31 1.27
CA LEU A 290 -19.53 20.83 1.83
C LEU A 290 -18.67 22.02 2.26
N ARG A 291 -18.33 22.10 3.55
CA ARG A 291 -17.49 23.19 4.09
C ARG A 291 -16.23 22.62 4.71
N CYS A 292 -15.09 23.12 4.30
CA CYS A 292 -13.80 22.71 4.84
C CYS A 292 -13.09 23.89 5.51
N ALA A 293 -12.25 23.60 6.50
CA ALA A 293 -11.33 24.58 7.05
C ALA A 293 -10.30 25.03 6.00
N GLU A 294 -9.54 26.11 6.27
CA GLU A 294 -8.55 26.66 5.33
C GLU A 294 -7.45 25.66 4.94
N ASP A 295 -7.18 24.68 5.80
CA ASP A 295 -6.26 23.57 5.52
C ASP A 295 -6.79 22.59 4.45
N GLY A 296 -8.10 22.62 4.16
CA GLY A 296 -8.77 21.71 3.23
C GLY A 296 -8.85 20.26 3.72
N ILE A 297 -8.57 20.02 5.01
CA ILE A 297 -8.53 18.68 5.61
C ILE A 297 -9.84 18.44 6.35
N ASN A 298 -10.19 19.33 7.28
CA ASN A 298 -11.38 19.17 8.11
C ASN A 298 -12.64 19.65 7.38
N CYS A 299 -13.35 18.71 6.77
CA CYS A 299 -14.57 18.97 6.00
C CYS A 299 -15.82 18.52 6.74
N THR A 300 -16.91 19.28 6.59
CA THR A 300 -18.20 19.00 7.22
C THR A 300 -19.35 19.10 6.22
N VAL A 301 -20.37 18.27 6.40
CA VAL A 301 -21.62 18.26 5.63
C VAL A 301 -22.83 18.34 6.56
N PRO A 302 -23.99 18.83 6.11
CA PRO A 302 -25.23 18.74 6.87
C PRO A 302 -25.60 17.29 7.20
N ARG A 303 -26.19 17.04 8.37
CA ARG A 303 -26.60 15.68 8.79
C ARG A 303 -27.83 15.13 8.07
N ALA A 304 -28.65 16.01 7.51
CA ALA A 304 -29.82 15.64 6.72
C ALA A 304 -29.65 16.20 5.32
N GLY A 305 -29.71 15.32 4.31
CA GLY A 305 -29.56 15.70 2.91
C GLY A 305 -28.18 16.23 2.55
N GLY A 306 -27.16 16.04 3.40
CA GLY A 306 -25.79 16.50 3.13
C GLY A 306 -25.05 15.64 2.10
N ILE A 307 -25.37 14.35 2.03
CA ILE A 307 -24.85 13.41 1.04
C ILE A 307 -26.03 12.70 0.39
N ALA A 308 -26.13 12.77 -0.94
CA ALA A 308 -27.17 12.08 -1.69
C ALA A 308 -26.55 11.21 -2.79
N LEU A 309 -27.18 10.08 -3.08
CA LEU A 309 -26.81 9.27 -4.23
C LEU A 309 -27.81 9.56 -5.35
N GLN A 310 -27.33 9.81 -6.57
CA GLN A 310 -28.17 10.18 -7.72
C GLN A 310 -27.62 9.58 -9.02
N ASN A 311 -28.40 9.70 -10.10
CA ASN A 311 -27.97 9.36 -11.46
C ASN A 311 -27.36 7.95 -11.61
N ILE A 312 -27.97 6.93 -10.98
CA ILE A 312 -27.61 5.53 -11.23
C ILE A 312 -27.95 5.19 -12.68
N ARG A 313 -26.94 4.81 -13.45
CA ARG A 313 -27.02 4.57 -14.90
C ARG A 313 -26.29 3.31 -15.27
N SER A 314 -26.72 2.69 -16.36
CA SER A 314 -25.94 1.67 -17.06
C SER A 314 -25.93 1.95 -18.55
N GLU A 315 -24.89 1.44 -19.21
CA GLU A 315 -24.69 1.54 -20.65
C GLU A 315 -24.30 0.18 -21.22
N ASN A 316 -24.84 -0.13 -22.39
CA ASN A 316 -24.63 -1.38 -23.14
C ASN A 316 -25.25 -2.63 -22.50
N LEU A 317 -26.34 -2.48 -21.74
CA LEU A 317 -27.19 -3.60 -21.31
C LEU A 317 -28.50 -3.71 -22.11
N GLY A 318 -28.70 -2.85 -23.12
CA GLY A 318 -29.87 -2.88 -23.99
C GLY A 318 -31.11 -2.37 -23.25
N GLU A 319 -32.19 -3.14 -23.24
CA GLU A 319 -33.42 -2.76 -22.51
C GLU A 319 -33.21 -2.57 -20.98
N TRP A 320 -32.22 -3.26 -20.40
CA TRP A 320 -31.93 -3.15 -18.98
C TRP A 320 -31.34 -1.79 -18.60
N ASP A 321 -30.75 -1.05 -19.56
CA ASP A 321 -30.29 0.31 -19.32
C ASP A 321 -31.43 1.22 -18.89
N LYS A 322 -32.61 1.02 -19.47
CA LYS A 322 -33.81 1.74 -19.08
C LYS A 322 -34.37 1.27 -17.75
N VAL A 323 -34.46 -0.04 -17.53
CA VAL A 323 -34.97 -0.58 -16.26
C VAL A 323 -34.11 -0.07 -15.09
N ILE A 324 -32.79 -0.11 -15.25
CA ILE A 324 -31.84 0.38 -14.25
C ILE A 324 -31.92 1.89 -14.11
N THR A 325 -31.91 2.66 -15.19
CA THR A 325 -31.84 4.14 -15.11
C THR A 325 -33.17 4.79 -14.70
N ASN A 326 -34.30 4.33 -15.25
CA ASN A 326 -35.59 5.01 -15.08
C ASN A 326 -36.43 4.45 -13.93
N ILE A 327 -36.29 3.15 -13.60
CA ILE A 327 -37.16 2.48 -12.62
C ILE A 327 -36.37 2.15 -11.35
N ALA A 328 -35.34 1.30 -11.46
CA ALA A 328 -34.60 0.83 -10.29
C ALA A 328 -33.72 1.94 -9.69
N GLY A 329 -33.11 2.78 -10.54
CA GLY A 329 -32.18 3.85 -10.14
C GLY A 329 -32.78 4.83 -9.13
N PRO A 330 -33.92 5.49 -9.45
CA PRO A 330 -34.58 6.42 -8.52
C PRO A 330 -35.04 5.76 -7.21
N PHE A 331 -35.50 4.51 -7.29
CA PHE A 331 -35.91 3.75 -6.10
C PHE A 331 -34.72 3.43 -5.19
N VAL A 332 -33.64 2.89 -5.76
CA VAL A 332 -32.41 2.52 -5.04
C VAL A 332 -31.72 3.77 -4.50
N SER A 333 -31.66 4.86 -5.26
CA SER A 333 -31.05 6.10 -4.84
C SER A 333 -31.78 6.75 -3.67
N SER A 334 -33.13 6.74 -3.67
CA SER A 334 -33.95 7.21 -2.56
C SER A 334 -33.70 6.38 -1.29
N LEU A 335 -33.69 5.05 -1.42
CA LEU A 335 -33.48 4.13 -0.31
C LEU A 335 -32.07 4.28 0.29
N LEU A 336 -31.03 4.36 -0.54
CA LEU A 336 -29.65 4.58 -0.10
C LEU A 336 -29.45 5.96 0.53
N THR A 337 -30.09 7.00 -0.01
CA THR A 337 -30.01 8.36 0.56
C THR A 337 -30.66 8.38 1.94
N LYS A 338 -31.82 7.74 2.14
CA LYS A 338 -32.45 7.62 3.45
C LYS A 338 -31.57 6.87 4.45
N ALA A 339 -30.95 5.76 4.01
CA ALA A 339 -30.02 5.01 4.86
C ALA A 339 -28.77 5.82 5.24
N LEU A 340 -28.25 6.64 4.30
CA LEU A 340 -27.14 7.56 4.57
C LEU A 340 -27.55 8.64 5.57
N ASP A 341 -28.73 9.23 5.44
CA ASP A 341 -29.25 10.22 6.39
C ASP A 341 -29.41 9.62 7.79
N GLU A 342 -29.97 8.41 7.92
CA GLU A 342 -30.07 7.70 9.20
C GLU A 342 -28.68 7.43 9.81
N TYR A 343 -27.70 7.06 8.99
CA TYR A 343 -26.32 6.89 9.43
C TYR A 343 -25.70 8.21 9.93
N LEU A 344 -25.82 9.30 9.16
CA LEU A 344 -25.29 10.62 9.52
C LEU A 344 -25.93 11.17 10.81
N GLN A 345 -27.17 10.78 11.11
CA GLN A 345 -27.86 11.13 12.35
C GLN A 345 -27.45 10.27 13.55
N SER A 346 -27.04 9.02 13.32
CA SER A 346 -26.64 8.08 14.37
C SER A 346 -25.32 8.45 15.07
N ASP A 347 -24.52 9.34 14.48
CA ASP A 347 -23.24 9.77 15.06
C ASP A 347 -23.43 10.65 16.31
N ASN A 348 -22.75 10.31 17.40
CA ASN A 348 -22.90 10.89 18.75
C ASN A 348 -22.37 12.33 18.89
N THR A 349 -21.87 12.94 17.81
CA THR A 349 -21.39 14.32 17.83
C THR A 349 -22.57 15.32 18.01
N THR A 350 -22.43 16.34 18.85
CA THR A 350 -23.57 17.21 19.26
C THR A 350 -23.83 18.41 18.33
N GLY A 351 -23.62 18.26 17.02
CA GLY A 351 -23.69 19.38 16.06
C GLY A 351 -24.67 19.17 14.89
N PRO A 352 -25.11 20.23 14.19
CA PRO A 352 -25.98 20.12 13.01
C PRO A 352 -25.27 19.59 11.76
N ARG A 353 -23.94 19.44 11.82
CA ARG A 353 -23.08 19.03 10.72
C ARG A 353 -22.29 17.79 11.13
N PHE A 354 -22.13 16.87 10.18
CA PHE A 354 -21.30 15.68 10.28
C PHE A 354 -19.88 16.02 9.81
N LEU A 355 -18.87 15.54 10.55
CA LEU A 355 -17.46 15.68 10.18
C LEU A 355 -17.11 14.53 9.22
N VAL A 356 -16.73 14.86 7.99
CA VAL A 356 -16.29 13.86 7.01
C VAL A 356 -14.98 13.25 7.52
N PRO A 357 -14.86 11.91 7.65
CA PRO A 357 -13.66 11.26 8.13
C PRO A 357 -12.44 11.68 7.31
N THR A 358 -11.43 12.22 7.99
CA THR A 358 -10.19 12.68 7.37
C THR A 358 -9.10 11.63 7.53
N LEU A 359 -8.36 11.37 6.46
CA LEU A 359 -7.07 10.70 6.58
C LEU A 359 -6.10 11.68 7.28
N PRO A 360 -5.52 11.33 8.44
CA PRO A 360 -4.59 12.22 9.13
C PRO A 360 -3.39 12.49 8.22
N GLU A 361 -3.14 13.76 7.89
CA GLU A 361 -1.95 14.20 7.14
C GLU A 361 -0.80 14.40 8.15
N GLU A 362 0.27 13.62 8.02
CA GLU A 362 1.47 13.83 8.85
C GLU A 362 2.39 14.89 8.23
N ALA A 363 2.91 15.79 9.08
CA ALA A 363 3.79 16.87 8.64
C ALA A 363 5.14 16.34 8.13
N VAL A 364 5.55 16.82 6.95
CA VAL A 364 6.84 16.47 6.35
C VAL A 364 7.90 17.52 6.68
N ASN A 365 8.81 17.20 7.61
CA ASN A 365 9.89 18.10 8.02
C ASN A 365 11.12 17.95 7.11
N GLN A 366 11.23 18.81 6.10
CA GLN A 366 12.37 18.78 5.15
C GLN A 366 13.62 19.52 5.65
N LEU A 367 13.46 20.44 6.61
CA LEU A 367 14.55 21.21 7.21
C LEU A 367 14.61 20.98 8.72
N PRO A 368 15.81 20.91 9.32
CA PRO A 368 15.94 20.87 10.76
C PRO A 368 15.52 22.22 11.36
N PRO A 369 15.20 22.25 12.67
CA PRO A 369 14.88 23.50 13.36
C PRO A 369 16.02 24.53 13.23
N MET A 370 15.67 25.78 12.91
CA MET A 370 16.62 26.91 12.84
C MET A 370 17.60 27.04 14.03
N PRO A 371 17.18 26.87 15.31
CA PRO A 371 18.13 26.96 16.43
C PRO A 371 19.21 25.87 16.36
N TYR A 372 18.88 24.68 15.87
CA TYR A 372 19.86 23.60 15.70
C TYR A 372 20.90 23.97 14.64
N ALA A 373 20.47 24.50 13.49
CA ALA A 373 21.37 24.93 12.43
C ALA A 373 22.37 25.99 12.93
N ALA A 374 21.89 26.97 13.73
CA ALA A 374 22.75 28.00 14.33
C ALA A 374 23.81 27.40 15.27
N VAL A 375 23.41 26.50 16.17
CA VAL A 375 24.34 25.84 17.11
C VAL A 375 25.37 24.99 16.36
N ALA A 376 24.94 24.23 15.34
CA ALA A 376 25.83 23.40 14.53
C ALA A 376 26.92 24.22 13.83
N VAL A 377 26.58 25.40 13.28
CA VAL A 377 27.55 26.31 12.67
C VAL A 377 28.54 26.86 13.70
N VAL A 378 28.08 27.28 14.88
CA VAL A 378 28.96 27.78 15.95
C VAL A 378 29.94 26.70 16.39
N VAL A 379 29.47 25.48 16.65
CA VAL A 379 30.31 24.35 17.04
C VAL A 379 31.31 23.99 15.94
N ALA A 380 30.88 23.99 14.67
CA ALA A 380 31.76 23.76 13.53
C ALA A 380 32.94 24.74 13.47
N VAL A 381 32.66 26.05 13.62
CA VAL A 381 33.68 27.10 13.63
C VAL A 381 34.64 26.92 14.80
N LEU A 382 34.13 26.65 16.00
CA LEU A 382 34.97 26.42 17.18
C LEU A 382 35.90 25.21 17.02
N LEU A 383 35.41 24.11 16.45
CA LEU A 383 36.22 22.91 16.20
C LEU A 383 37.31 23.16 15.14
N LEU A 384 37.01 23.90 14.07
CA LEU A 384 37.98 24.24 13.03
C LEU A 384 39.07 25.20 13.56
N VAL A 385 38.67 26.24 14.29
CA VAL A 385 39.62 27.17 14.93
C VAL A 385 40.46 26.44 15.97
N GLY A 386 39.83 25.61 16.81
CA GLY A 386 40.51 24.81 17.82
C GLY A 386 41.54 23.85 17.23
N THR A 387 41.24 23.23 16.08
CA THR A 387 42.17 22.32 15.40
C THR A 387 43.32 23.05 14.70
N ALA A 388 43.08 24.23 14.13
CA ALA A 388 44.15 25.11 13.65
C ALA A 388 45.11 25.49 14.79
N VAL A 389 44.58 25.94 15.93
CA VAL A 389 45.37 26.31 17.11
C VAL A 389 46.14 25.11 17.64
N LEU A 390 45.51 23.94 17.75
CA LEU A 390 46.15 22.70 18.19
C LEU A 390 47.29 22.27 17.25
N SER A 391 47.07 22.35 15.93
CA SER A 391 48.07 22.00 14.92
C SER A 391 49.29 22.94 14.98
N VAL A 392 49.06 24.25 15.09
CA VAL A 392 50.14 25.25 15.26
C VAL A 392 50.89 25.06 16.58
N TRP A 393 50.17 24.86 17.68
CA TRP A 393 50.78 24.65 18.99
C TRP A 393 51.66 23.39 19.02
N ARG A 394 51.16 22.28 18.45
CA ARG A 394 51.94 21.03 18.33
C ARG A 394 53.14 21.17 17.42
N HIS A 395 53.00 21.86 16.29
CA HIS A 395 54.14 22.07 15.39
C HIS A 395 55.25 22.90 16.04
N ARG A 396 54.92 23.82 16.96
CA ARG A 396 55.90 24.65 17.66
C ARG A 396 56.55 23.97 18.89
N ARG A 397 55.83 23.07 19.58
CA ARG A 397 56.30 22.47 20.85
C ARG A 397 56.66 20.98 20.78
N GLY A 398 56.16 20.26 19.77
CA GLY A 398 56.38 18.82 19.63
C GLY A 398 57.64 18.48 18.82
N GLU A 399 58.01 17.20 18.85
CA GLU A 399 59.02 16.67 17.94
C GLU A 399 58.55 16.82 16.47
N PRO A 400 59.42 17.30 15.57
CA PRO A 400 59.04 17.50 14.17
C PRO A 400 58.79 16.15 13.51
N VAL A 401 57.56 15.92 13.07
CA VAL A 401 57.22 14.80 12.18
C VAL A 401 58.03 14.99 10.88
N THR A 402 58.82 14.00 10.50
CA THR A 402 59.65 14.04 9.29
C THR A 402 58.98 13.31 8.14
N THR A 403 59.24 13.74 6.90
CA THR A 403 58.86 13.01 5.69
C THR A 403 59.74 11.77 5.50
N ASP A 404 59.40 10.91 4.54
CA ASP A 404 60.19 9.72 4.19
C ASP A 404 61.66 10.06 3.83
N ASP A 405 61.88 11.27 3.30
CA ASP A 405 63.19 11.83 2.96
C ASP A 405 63.94 12.40 4.17
N GLY A 406 63.36 12.34 5.37
CA GLY A 406 63.94 12.85 6.61
C GLY A 406 63.79 14.36 6.83
N LEU A 407 63.10 15.08 5.94
CA LEU A 407 62.87 16.53 6.07
C LEU A 407 61.71 16.83 7.03
N PRO A 408 61.76 17.91 7.84
CA PRO A 408 60.65 18.28 8.71
C PRO A 408 59.39 18.64 7.89
N LEU A 409 58.24 18.13 8.31
CA LEU A 409 56.96 18.39 7.65
C LEU A 409 56.62 19.89 7.68
N THR A 410 56.26 20.48 6.55
CA THR A 410 55.92 21.91 6.49
C THR A 410 54.63 22.20 7.26
N LEU A 411 54.61 23.31 8.02
CA LEU A 411 53.42 23.76 8.76
C LEU A 411 52.18 23.91 7.86
N LYS A 412 52.37 24.39 6.62
CA LYS A 412 51.28 24.55 5.65
C LYS A 412 50.61 23.21 5.31
N ARG A 413 51.40 22.15 5.10
CA ARG A 413 50.87 20.80 4.80
C ARG A 413 50.16 20.21 6.01
N ALA A 414 50.76 20.30 7.20
CA ALA A 414 50.15 19.81 8.44
C ALA A 414 48.79 20.47 8.72
N LEU A 415 48.73 21.80 8.60
CA LEU A 415 47.53 22.58 8.85
C LEU A 415 46.43 22.28 7.80
N LEU A 416 46.79 22.12 6.52
CA LEU A 416 45.85 21.77 5.47
C LEU A 416 45.27 20.36 5.66
N GLU A 417 46.10 19.35 5.93
CA GLU A 417 45.65 17.98 6.16
C GLU A 417 44.78 17.87 7.43
N ASP A 418 45.14 18.54 8.52
CA ASP A 418 44.38 18.52 9.79
C ASP A 418 43.04 19.27 9.65
N LEU A 419 43.02 20.45 9.01
CA LEU A 419 41.78 21.19 8.75
C LEU A 419 40.86 20.47 7.77
N PHE A 420 41.41 19.85 6.72
CA PHE A 420 40.62 19.08 5.76
C PHE A 420 39.95 17.87 6.42
N LEU A 421 40.70 17.11 7.23
CA LEU A 421 40.14 16.00 8.00
C LEU A 421 39.03 16.47 8.94
N MET A 422 39.24 17.58 9.66
CA MET A 422 38.23 18.14 10.56
C MET A 422 37.00 18.67 9.85
N LEU A 423 37.17 19.31 8.69
CA LEU A 423 36.06 19.75 7.88
C LEU A 423 35.17 18.56 7.47
N LEU A 424 35.78 17.46 7.01
CA LEU A 424 35.04 16.25 6.68
C LEU A 424 34.33 15.63 7.90
N VAL A 425 34.98 15.63 9.08
CA VAL A 425 34.39 15.15 10.33
C VAL A 425 33.19 16.01 10.76
N VAL A 426 33.32 17.34 10.68
CA VAL A 426 32.24 18.26 11.06
C VAL A 426 31.07 18.17 10.07
N LEU A 427 31.35 18.16 8.77
CA LEU A 427 30.32 17.98 7.74
C LEU A 427 29.56 16.67 7.92
N THR A 428 30.27 15.58 8.25
CA THR A 428 29.61 14.29 8.51
C THR A 428 28.78 14.29 9.78
N ALA A 429 29.26 14.89 10.87
CA ALA A 429 28.48 15.00 12.12
C ALA A 429 27.20 15.83 11.91
N ILE A 430 27.30 16.97 11.20
CA ILE A 430 26.15 17.81 10.86
C ILE A 430 25.17 17.04 9.98
N GLY A 431 25.67 16.34 8.94
CA GLY A 431 24.86 15.53 8.04
C GLY A 431 24.06 14.44 8.76
N PHE A 432 24.69 13.68 9.67
CA PHE A 432 23.99 12.64 10.43
C PHE A 432 22.93 13.22 11.34
N THR A 433 23.22 14.36 11.98
CA THR A 433 22.23 15.01 12.85
C THR A 433 21.08 15.60 12.04
N TRP A 434 21.35 16.14 10.85
CA TRP A 434 20.31 16.59 9.91
C TRP A 434 19.36 15.44 9.57
N CYS A 435 19.88 14.26 9.28
CA CYS A 435 19.08 13.07 8.96
C CYS A 435 18.27 12.54 10.13
N LEU A 436 18.78 12.68 11.37
CA LEU A 436 18.04 12.30 12.58
C LEU A 436 16.82 13.22 12.81
N LEU A 437 16.91 14.49 12.42
CA LEU A 437 15.88 15.51 12.66
C LEU A 437 14.89 15.72 11.50
N THR A 438 15.20 15.21 10.30
CA THR A 438 14.38 15.41 9.10
C THR A 438 13.68 14.14 8.66
N THR A 439 12.54 14.29 7.98
CA THR A 439 11.81 13.16 7.41
C THR A 439 12.61 12.55 6.27
N ILE A 440 12.80 11.23 6.33
CA ILE A 440 13.55 10.45 5.33
C ILE A 440 12.61 10.00 4.22
N VAL A 441 11.42 9.50 4.60
CA VAL A 441 10.41 8.98 3.67
C VAL A 441 9.02 9.31 4.15
N SER A 442 8.11 9.50 3.20
CA SER A 442 6.68 9.52 3.46
C SER A 442 5.93 8.54 2.57
N VAL A 443 4.90 7.94 3.11
CA VAL A 443 3.90 7.16 2.38
C VAL A 443 2.81 8.10 1.93
N VAL A 444 2.59 8.17 0.62
CA VAL A 444 1.63 9.05 -0.03
C VAL A 444 0.52 8.21 -0.64
N ALA A 445 -0.72 8.46 -0.22
CA ALA A 445 -1.91 7.83 -0.77
C ALA A 445 -2.40 8.65 -1.98
N GLY A 446 -2.61 7.99 -3.13
CA GLY A 446 -3.12 8.63 -4.34
C GLY A 446 -2.29 9.81 -4.85
N GLY A 447 -0.98 9.85 -4.57
CA GLY A 447 -0.05 10.89 -5.01
C GLY A 447 -0.14 12.24 -4.29
N GLU A 448 -1.15 12.46 -3.43
CA GLU A 448 -1.46 13.77 -2.85
C GLU A 448 -1.43 13.80 -1.31
N VAL A 449 -1.91 12.76 -0.63
CA VAL A 449 -2.10 12.78 0.83
C VAL A 449 -0.95 12.05 1.54
N HIS A 450 -0.20 12.77 2.36
CA HIS A 450 0.88 12.20 3.19
C HIS A 450 0.30 11.45 4.40
N TYR A 451 0.08 10.15 4.23
CA TYR A 451 -0.54 9.30 5.24
C TYR A 451 0.40 8.96 6.41
N MET A 452 1.69 8.76 6.11
CA MET A 452 2.71 8.51 7.13
C MET A 452 4.02 9.17 6.73
N SER A 453 4.73 9.71 7.70
CA SER A 453 6.07 10.25 7.60
C SER A 453 6.99 9.48 8.56
N PHE A 454 8.21 9.23 8.10
CA PHE A 454 9.20 8.48 8.84
C PHE A 454 10.48 9.30 8.91
N ALA A 455 10.78 9.84 10.10
CA ALA A 455 12.12 10.23 10.48
C ALA A 455 12.89 9.01 11.02
N LEU A 456 14.23 9.04 10.96
CA LEU A 456 15.05 7.90 11.39
C LEU A 456 14.78 7.49 12.84
N LEU A 457 14.69 8.48 13.73
CA LEU A 457 14.44 8.26 15.16
C LEU A 457 13.04 7.66 15.38
N ASP A 458 12.03 8.20 14.70
CA ASP A 458 10.66 7.70 14.79
C ASP A 458 10.56 6.27 14.27
N THR A 459 11.28 5.92 13.20
CA THR A 459 11.34 4.55 12.69
C THR A 459 11.95 3.61 13.73
N ILE A 460 13.04 4.01 14.41
CA ILE A 460 13.67 3.21 15.47
C ILE A 460 12.69 2.98 16.63
N TRP A 461 12.02 4.04 17.11
CA TRP A 461 11.04 3.95 18.19
C TRP A 461 9.83 3.11 17.79
N LYS A 462 9.23 3.37 16.62
CA LYS A 462 8.11 2.58 16.09
C LYS A 462 8.49 1.10 15.91
N THR A 463 9.74 0.81 15.53
CA THR A 463 10.26 -0.57 15.41
C THR A 463 10.46 -1.22 16.79
N TYR A 464 10.87 -0.44 17.80
CA TYR A 464 10.98 -0.91 19.18
C TYR A 464 9.61 -1.26 19.76
N ASP A 465 8.64 -0.37 19.60
CA ASP A 465 7.26 -0.53 20.05
C ASP A 465 6.53 -1.65 19.32
N ALA A 466 6.92 -1.91 18.06
CA ALA A 466 6.47 -3.07 17.28
C ALA A 466 6.97 -4.42 17.82
N GLY A 467 7.78 -4.44 18.89
CA GLY A 467 8.31 -5.65 19.53
C GLY A 467 9.64 -6.15 18.95
N LEU A 468 10.16 -5.51 17.90
CA LEU A 468 11.42 -5.87 17.24
C LEU A 468 12.62 -5.22 17.92
N ARG A 469 12.72 -5.42 19.24
CA ARG A 469 13.69 -4.73 20.10
C ARG A 469 15.13 -4.90 19.65
N ALA A 470 15.50 -6.11 19.21
CA ALA A 470 16.86 -6.39 18.75
C ALA A 470 17.23 -5.57 17.50
N LEU A 471 16.30 -5.46 16.53
CA LEU A 471 16.51 -4.67 15.32
C LEU A 471 16.56 -3.17 15.65
N ALA A 472 15.63 -2.68 16.46
CA ALA A 472 15.61 -1.27 16.87
C ALA A 472 16.91 -0.87 17.60
N VAL A 473 17.40 -1.70 18.52
CA VAL A 473 18.69 -1.49 19.20
C VAL A 473 19.83 -1.45 18.19
N LEU A 474 19.81 -2.32 17.19
CA LEU A 474 20.86 -2.42 16.20
C LEU A 474 20.86 -1.20 15.27
N MET A 475 19.69 -0.75 14.77
CA MET A 475 19.54 0.48 14.00
C MET A 475 19.97 1.72 14.80
N PHE A 476 19.51 1.84 16.06
CA PHE A 476 19.93 2.91 16.96
C PHE A 476 21.44 2.93 17.15
N THR A 477 22.04 1.76 17.40
CA THR A 477 23.48 1.64 17.61
C THR A 477 24.25 2.05 16.37
N PHE A 478 23.89 1.54 15.18
CA PHE A 478 24.68 1.77 13.97
C PHE A 478 24.43 3.10 13.26
N SER A 479 23.28 3.76 13.49
CA SER A 479 22.95 5.02 12.81
C SER A 479 22.86 6.23 13.70
N ALA A 480 22.54 6.07 14.99
CA ALA A 480 22.47 7.19 15.92
C ALA A 480 23.71 7.31 16.81
N VAL A 481 24.37 6.20 17.17
CA VAL A 481 25.50 6.24 18.14
C VAL A 481 26.85 6.02 17.45
N TYR A 482 26.98 4.93 16.70
CA TYR A 482 28.22 4.47 16.10
C TYR A 482 28.87 5.51 15.16
N PRO A 483 28.14 6.25 14.31
CA PRO A 483 28.76 7.23 13.43
C PRO A 483 29.51 8.32 14.21
N TYR A 484 28.93 8.84 15.30
CA TYR A 484 29.60 9.83 16.15
C TYR A 484 30.78 9.23 16.91
N LEU A 485 30.64 8.01 17.44
CA LEU A 485 31.75 7.33 18.11
C LEU A 485 32.93 7.10 17.15
N LYS A 486 32.65 6.75 15.89
CA LYS A 486 33.65 6.63 14.83
C LYS A 486 34.33 7.97 14.54
N LEU A 487 33.57 9.06 14.41
CA LEU A 487 34.11 10.39 14.15
C LEU A 487 35.01 10.87 15.30
N VAL A 488 34.57 10.70 16.55
CA VAL A 488 35.36 11.03 17.74
C VAL A 488 36.63 10.18 17.79
N ALA A 489 36.53 8.87 17.60
CA ALA A 489 37.70 7.98 17.57
C ALA A 489 38.69 8.39 16.46
N THR A 490 38.18 8.80 15.30
CA THR A 490 39.01 9.30 14.19
C THR A 490 39.80 10.54 14.62
N VAL A 491 39.14 11.55 15.19
CA VAL A 491 39.78 12.77 15.69
C VAL A 491 40.79 12.47 16.80
N VAL A 492 40.43 11.63 17.77
CA VAL A 492 41.30 11.28 18.90
C VAL A 492 42.54 10.51 18.40
N CYS A 493 42.38 9.50 17.54
CA CYS A 493 43.49 8.68 17.09
C CYS A 493 44.43 9.43 16.13
N THR A 494 43.90 10.29 15.27
CA THR A 494 44.70 11.06 14.30
C THR A 494 45.20 12.37 14.90
N LEU A 495 44.32 13.31 15.23
CA LEU A 495 44.70 14.67 15.61
C LEU A 495 45.25 14.76 17.03
N ILE A 496 44.78 13.94 17.97
CA ILE A 496 45.23 13.98 19.37
C ILE A 496 46.39 13.01 19.63
N LEU A 497 46.25 11.74 19.28
CA LEU A 497 47.26 10.71 19.57
C LEU A 497 48.31 10.57 18.46
N GLN A 498 48.05 11.04 17.23
CA GLN A 498 48.93 10.90 16.06
C GLN A 498 49.37 9.45 15.78
N ARG A 499 48.48 8.48 16.07
CA ARG A 499 48.72 7.06 15.82
C ARG A 499 47.69 6.51 14.83
N PRO A 500 47.84 6.80 13.52
CA PRO A 500 46.87 6.36 12.50
C PRO A 500 46.88 4.84 12.29
N GLU A 501 47.96 4.15 12.71
CA GLU A 501 48.09 2.70 12.60
C GLU A 501 47.45 1.91 13.74
N MET A 502 46.82 2.57 14.72
CA MET A 502 46.17 1.86 15.81
C MET A 502 45.13 0.88 15.28
N LEU A 503 45.23 -0.36 15.76
CA LEU A 503 44.32 -1.45 15.41
C LEU A 503 42.86 -1.08 15.68
N LEU A 504 42.60 -0.28 16.73
CA LEU A 504 41.28 0.28 17.04
C LEU A 504 40.71 1.10 15.87
N LEU A 505 41.49 2.02 15.28
CA LEU A 505 41.02 2.86 14.17
C LEU A 505 40.77 2.04 12.90
N ARG A 506 41.58 1.01 12.64
CA ARG A 506 41.37 0.08 11.53
C ARG A 506 40.09 -0.75 11.69
N ILE A 507 39.82 -1.25 12.90
CA ILE A 507 38.56 -1.98 13.20
C ILE A 507 37.35 -1.05 13.04
N ILE A 508 37.40 0.15 13.62
CA ILE A 508 36.31 1.13 13.53
C ILE A 508 36.06 1.54 12.07
N ASN A 509 37.11 1.71 11.26
CA ASN A 509 36.93 2.01 9.84
C ASN A 509 36.27 0.84 9.10
N TYR A 510 36.69 -0.40 9.37
CA TYR A 510 36.10 -1.59 8.75
C TYR A 510 34.63 -1.79 9.12
N LEU A 511 34.28 -1.60 10.39
CA LEU A 511 32.88 -1.66 10.88
C LEU A 511 32.04 -0.47 10.37
N GLY A 512 32.67 0.57 9.83
CA GLY A 512 32.02 1.73 9.21
C GLY A 512 30.95 1.40 8.17
N LYS A 513 31.09 0.28 7.45
CA LYS A 513 30.13 -0.16 6.44
C LYS A 513 28.75 -0.53 7.01
N PHE A 514 28.67 -0.93 8.27
CA PHE A 514 27.40 -1.28 8.92
C PHE A 514 26.48 -0.07 9.10
N ALA A 515 26.98 1.16 8.94
CA ALA A 515 26.12 2.34 8.85
C ALA A 515 25.19 2.31 7.60
N LEU A 516 25.49 1.50 6.57
CA LEU A 516 24.59 1.29 5.43
C LEU A 516 23.42 0.34 5.76
N LEU A 517 23.43 -0.30 6.93
CA LEU A 517 22.38 -1.26 7.30
C LEU A 517 21.01 -0.62 7.31
N ASP A 518 20.90 0.58 7.85
CA ASP A 518 19.63 1.27 7.93
C ASP A 518 19.15 1.72 6.55
N VAL A 519 20.06 2.09 5.64
CA VAL A 519 19.71 2.38 4.24
C VAL A 519 19.06 1.16 3.58
N TYR A 520 19.69 -0.01 3.69
CA TYR A 520 19.16 -1.23 3.09
C TYR A 520 17.89 -1.73 3.77
N SER A 521 17.83 -1.66 5.10
CA SER A 521 16.68 -2.11 5.88
C SER A 521 15.46 -1.23 5.61
N PHE A 522 15.68 0.09 5.55
CA PHE A 522 14.64 1.05 5.23
C PHE A 522 14.06 0.82 3.83
N ILE A 523 14.93 0.59 2.84
CA ILE A 523 14.48 0.31 1.47
C ILE A 523 13.69 -1.00 1.43
N ALA A 524 14.22 -2.07 2.01
CA ALA A 524 13.53 -3.35 2.07
C ALA A 524 12.13 -3.23 2.71
N LEU A 525 12.01 -2.46 3.80
CA LEU A 525 10.74 -2.16 4.46
C LEU A 525 9.82 -1.28 3.61
N SER A 526 10.35 -0.26 2.94
CA SER A 526 9.55 0.63 2.11
C SER A 526 8.93 -0.09 0.89
N MET A 527 9.61 -1.12 0.37
CA MET A 527 9.10 -1.89 -0.76
C MET A 527 7.88 -2.73 -0.44
N THR A 528 7.68 -3.10 0.82
CA THR A 528 6.46 -3.81 1.22
C THR A 528 5.28 -2.88 1.44
N LEU A 529 5.53 -1.59 1.56
CA LEU A 529 4.50 -0.56 1.71
C LEU A 529 4.00 -0.02 0.35
N GLN A 530 4.81 -0.15 -0.70
CA GLN A 530 4.44 0.34 -2.03
C GLN A 530 3.44 -0.60 -2.70
N ILE A 531 2.25 -0.08 -2.97
CA ILE A 531 1.19 -0.77 -3.73
C ILE A 531 0.92 0.07 -4.95
N ASP A 532 1.30 -0.43 -6.12
CA ASP A 532 1.23 0.29 -7.38
C ASP A 532 -0.20 0.86 -7.59
N GLY A 533 -0.29 2.17 -7.81
CA GLY A 533 -1.56 2.88 -8.03
C GLY A 533 -2.33 3.31 -6.77
N LEU A 534 -2.03 2.72 -5.60
CA LEU A 534 -2.74 3.01 -4.34
C LEU A 534 -1.86 3.81 -3.37
N ILE A 535 -0.68 3.27 -3.09
CA ILE A 535 0.23 3.76 -2.05
C ILE A 535 1.62 3.89 -2.65
N GLU A 536 2.11 5.12 -2.71
CA GLU A 536 3.43 5.44 -3.23
C GLU A 536 4.36 5.84 -2.09
N VAL A 537 5.61 5.40 -2.16
CA VAL A 537 6.65 5.80 -1.21
C VAL A 537 7.47 6.93 -1.82
N LYS A 538 7.47 8.09 -1.16
CA LYS A 538 8.25 9.26 -1.57
C LYS A 538 9.47 9.43 -0.68
N TYR A 539 10.65 9.47 -1.30
CA TYR A 539 11.92 9.75 -0.63
C TYR A 539 12.16 11.26 -0.55
N HIS A 540 12.54 11.75 0.63
CA HIS A 540 12.79 13.17 0.90
C HIS A 540 14.28 13.50 1.02
N SER A 541 14.60 14.78 1.16
CA SER A 541 15.98 15.28 1.32
C SER A 541 16.77 14.56 2.41
N GLY A 542 16.13 14.25 3.54
CA GLY A 542 16.77 13.54 4.67
C GLY A 542 17.39 12.20 4.27
N PHE A 543 16.74 11.44 3.36
CA PHE A 543 17.27 10.17 2.84
C PHE A 543 18.56 10.37 2.04
N TYR A 544 18.57 11.33 1.12
CA TYR A 544 19.73 11.58 0.28
C TYR A 544 20.91 12.09 1.11
N VAL A 545 20.65 13.00 2.06
CA VAL A 545 21.69 13.46 3.00
C VAL A 545 22.21 12.29 3.83
N PHE A 546 21.38 11.33 4.23
CA PHE A 546 21.80 10.19 5.04
C PHE A 546 22.74 9.26 4.27
N VAL A 547 22.35 8.93 3.04
CA VAL A 547 23.18 8.12 2.13
C VAL A 547 24.50 8.82 1.85
N SER A 548 24.49 10.10 1.45
CA SER A 548 25.71 10.85 1.17
C SER A 548 26.62 10.97 2.39
N THR A 549 26.06 11.28 3.57
CA THR A 549 26.82 11.39 4.82
C THR A 549 27.46 10.06 5.21
N THR A 550 26.75 8.95 5.00
CA THR A 550 27.28 7.60 5.25
C THR A 550 28.47 7.30 4.35
N LEU A 551 28.39 7.61 3.05
CA LEU A 551 29.51 7.46 2.12
C LEU A 551 30.70 8.35 2.53
N ILE A 552 30.44 9.63 2.88
CA ILE A 552 31.49 10.53 3.33
C ILE A 552 32.14 9.99 4.60
N SER A 553 31.39 9.42 5.55
CA SER A 553 31.95 8.77 6.75
C SER A 553 32.90 7.61 6.41
N ILE A 554 32.58 6.79 5.40
CA ILE A 554 33.49 5.76 4.90
C ILE A 554 34.75 6.39 4.30
N VAL A 555 34.61 7.48 3.52
CA VAL A 555 35.74 8.24 2.98
C VAL A 555 36.61 8.83 4.10
N VAL A 556 36.02 9.42 5.15
CA VAL A 556 36.74 10.02 6.28
C VAL A 556 37.59 8.98 6.99
N GLY A 557 37.02 7.80 7.29
CA GLY A 557 37.75 6.73 7.95
C GLY A 557 38.92 6.22 7.09
N ASN A 558 38.70 6.06 5.79
CA ASN A 558 39.73 5.66 4.84
C ASN A 558 40.82 6.71 4.65
N TYR A 559 40.44 7.99 4.61
CA TYR A 559 41.37 9.10 4.55
C TYR A 559 42.25 9.12 5.81
N ALA A 560 41.65 9.01 6.98
CA ALA A 560 42.34 8.98 8.27
C ALA A 560 43.32 7.81 8.42
N THR A 561 42.99 6.61 7.91
CA THR A 561 43.86 5.43 8.06
C THR A 561 44.94 5.32 6.98
N HIS A 562 44.67 5.75 5.75
CA HIS A 562 45.54 5.47 4.60
C HIS A 562 46.20 6.69 3.95
N PHE A 563 45.62 7.88 4.08
CA PHE A 563 46.07 9.07 3.33
C PHE A 563 46.59 10.18 4.25
N TRP A 564 45.99 10.37 5.42
CA TRP A 564 46.41 11.38 6.38
C TRP A 564 47.85 11.14 6.82
N ARG A 565 48.73 12.13 6.61
CA ARG A 565 50.18 12.06 6.88
C ARG A 565 50.91 10.88 6.24
N ARG A 566 50.44 10.41 5.09
CA ARG A 566 51.15 9.37 4.31
C ARG A 566 52.56 9.87 3.91
N GLY A 567 53.54 8.98 4.05
CA GLY A 567 54.95 9.24 3.75
C GLY A 567 55.65 10.08 4.82
N THR A 568 55.27 9.88 6.08
CA THR A 568 55.90 10.51 7.25
C THR A 568 56.35 9.47 8.27
N SER A 569 57.21 9.88 9.21
CA SER A 569 57.77 9.03 10.28
C SER A 569 56.71 8.33 11.15
N LEU A 570 55.46 8.83 11.16
CA LEU A 570 54.35 8.24 11.91
C LEU A 570 53.93 6.84 11.42
N TYR A 571 54.31 6.45 10.19
CA TYR A 571 54.05 5.13 9.61
C TYR A 571 55.26 4.18 9.69
N ARG A 572 56.36 4.57 10.38
CA ARG A 572 57.65 3.86 10.31
C ARG A 572 57.94 2.90 11.48
N CYS A 573 56.93 2.49 12.26
CA CYS A 573 57.18 1.84 13.55
C CYS A 573 57.73 0.40 13.54
N ASP A 574 57.75 -0.34 12.42
CA ASP A 574 58.10 -1.79 12.46
C ASP A 574 59.36 -2.22 11.69
N LYS A 575 60.04 -1.34 10.94
CA LYS A 575 61.22 -1.78 10.15
C LYS A 575 62.57 -1.73 10.86
N LEU A 576 62.65 -1.08 12.03
CA LEU A 576 63.93 -0.92 12.75
C LEU A 576 64.32 -2.15 13.58
N LEU A 577 63.42 -3.11 13.82
CA LEU A 577 63.69 -4.28 14.67
C LEU A 577 64.26 -5.50 13.93
N GLU A 578 64.25 -5.50 12.59
CA GLU A 578 64.76 -6.64 11.79
C GLU A 578 66.19 -6.41 11.26
N GLN A 579 66.77 -5.21 11.47
CA GLN A 579 68.08 -4.82 10.93
C GLN A 579 69.18 -4.68 11.99
N SER A 580 68.91 -5.06 13.25
CA SER A 580 69.87 -5.05 14.36
C SER A 580 70.18 -6.46 14.86
N ALA A 581 70.54 -7.37 13.96
CA ALA A 581 71.34 -8.54 14.31
C ALA A 581 72.79 -8.25 13.85
N PRO A 582 73.77 -8.17 14.77
CA PRO A 582 75.14 -7.84 14.40
C PRO A 582 75.76 -8.98 13.58
N TYR A 583 76.37 -8.57 12.47
CA TYR A 583 77.15 -9.39 11.56
C TYR A 583 78.50 -9.70 12.22
N GLU A 584 78.74 -10.94 12.64
CA GLU A 584 80.09 -11.42 13.00
C GLU A 584 80.59 -12.41 11.94
N ALA A 585 81.67 -11.97 11.27
CA ALA A 585 82.81 -12.68 10.70
C ALA A 585 82.63 -13.94 9.81
N GLU A 586 83.13 -13.75 8.58
CA GLU A 586 83.56 -14.71 7.54
C GLU A 586 84.53 -15.82 8.04
N PRO A 587 84.74 -16.93 7.30
CA PRO A 587 85.59 -16.87 6.09
C PRO A 587 85.12 -17.68 4.86
N ALA A 588 85.71 -17.24 3.75
CA ALA A 588 85.56 -17.65 2.36
C ALA A 588 85.77 -19.14 2.03
N HIS A 589 85.06 -19.62 1.01
CA HIS A 589 85.67 -20.32 -0.13
C HIS A 589 84.71 -20.48 -1.33
N ASP A 590 85.31 -20.33 -2.51
CA ASP A 590 84.97 -20.81 -3.86
C ASP A 590 83.93 -20.10 -4.75
N GLU A 591 84.53 -19.46 -5.76
CA GLU A 591 83.99 -19.13 -7.08
C GLU A 591 83.46 -20.37 -7.82
N GLY A 592 82.32 -20.22 -8.50
CA GLY A 592 81.80 -21.23 -9.43
C GLY A 592 80.34 -20.96 -9.81
N GLY A 593 80.14 -20.37 -10.98
CA GLY A 593 78.91 -19.69 -11.37
C GLY A 593 77.59 -20.47 -11.23
N VAL A 594 76.56 -19.75 -10.77
CA VAL A 594 75.16 -19.99 -11.13
C VAL A 594 74.44 -18.64 -11.23
N CYS A 595 74.33 -18.12 -12.46
CA CYS A 595 73.28 -17.16 -12.80
C CYS A 595 71.91 -17.86 -12.77
N SER A 596 70.90 -17.15 -12.28
CA SER A 596 69.46 -17.36 -12.54
C SER A 596 68.71 -18.49 -11.80
N LEU A 597 68.47 -18.32 -10.48
CA LEU A 597 67.35 -19.01 -9.81
C LEU A 597 66.38 -18.08 -9.04
N GLU A 598 66.76 -16.82 -8.75
CA GLU A 598 65.90 -15.89 -8.00
C GLU A 598 64.87 -15.15 -8.87
N GLY A 599 65.16 -14.88 -10.14
CA GLY A 599 64.21 -14.27 -11.08
C GLY A 599 63.02 -15.16 -11.43
N CYS A 600 63.21 -16.48 -11.51
CA CYS A 600 62.14 -17.44 -11.82
C CYS A 600 61.19 -17.69 -10.64
N LYS A 601 61.68 -17.65 -9.39
CA LYS A 601 60.82 -17.77 -8.20
C LYS A 601 59.91 -16.56 -8.03
N HIS A 602 60.38 -15.36 -8.37
CA HIS A 602 59.57 -14.15 -8.29
C HIS A 602 58.44 -14.14 -9.33
N ASN A 603 58.71 -14.56 -10.58
CA ASN A 603 57.72 -14.65 -11.67
C ASN A 603 56.71 -15.79 -11.50
N ALA A 604 57.11 -16.95 -10.97
CA ALA A 604 56.18 -18.05 -10.68
C ALA A 604 55.24 -17.71 -9.49
N TRP A 605 55.75 -16.95 -8.51
CA TRP A 605 54.98 -16.51 -7.34
C TRP A 605 53.96 -15.41 -7.72
N THR A 606 54.34 -14.44 -8.56
CA THR A 606 53.39 -13.46 -9.13
C THR A 606 52.35 -14.09 -10.04
N ARG A 607 52.72 -15.08 -10.88
CA ARG A 607 51.76 -15.79 -11.75
C ARG A 607 50.74 -16.59 -10.94
N ARG A 608 51.15 -17.32 -9.89
CA ARG A 608 50.22 -18.03 -8.99
C ARG A 608 49.28 -17.07 -8.27
N ARG A 609 49.77 -15.90 -7.86
CA ARG A 609 48.95 -14.87 -7.21
C ARG A 609 47.92 -14.27 -8.17
N LEU A 610 48.31 -14.03 -9.41
CA LEU A 610 47.41 -13.54 -10.46
C LEU A 610 46.30 -14.56 -10.76
N VAL A 611 46.65 -15.85 -10.92
CA VAL A 611 45.67 -16.92 -11.17
C VAL A 611 44.70 -17.04 -9.99
N ALA A 612 45.18 -16.97 -8.75
CA ALA A 612 44.32 -16.99 -7.56
C ALA A 612 43.40 -15.77 -7.46
N ALA A 613 43.89 -14.57 -7.82
CA ALA A 613 43.09 -13.35 -7.86
C ALA A 613 42.00 -13.41 -8.93
N VAL A 614 42.33 -13.88 -10.14
CA VAL A 614 41.36 -14.07 -11.23
C VAL A 614 40.32 -15.13 -10.87
N ALA A 615 40.75 -16.27 -10.30
CA ALA A 615 39.82 -17.30 -9.84
C ALA A 615 38.88 -16.79 -8.74
N SER A 616 39.39 -15.99 -7.80
CA SER A 616 38.57 -15.35 -6.75
C SER A 616 37.59 -14.33 -7.35
N GLY A 617 38.03 -13.57 -8.35
CA GLY A 617 37.17 -12.62 -9.07
C GLY A 617 36.04 -13.32 -9.82
N ILE A 618 36.33 -14.42 -10.54
CA ILE A 618 35.31 -15.24 -11.21
C ILE A 618 34.33 -15.83 -10.20
N PHE A 619 34.83 -16.32 -9.07
CA PHE A 619 33.99 -16.86 -8.00
C PHE A 619 33.03 -15.79 -7.42
N VAL A 620 33.53 -14.59 -7.13
CA VAL A 620 32.68 -13.47 -6.66
C VAL A 620 31.68 -13.05 -7.73
N ALA A 621 32.09 -12.97 -9.00
CA ALA A 621 31.18 -12.66 -10.10
C ALA A 621 30.06 -13.69 -10.23
N ALA A 622 30.39 -14.97 -10.14
CA ALA A 622 29.42 -16.06 -10.19
C ALA A 622 28.44 -16.02 -9.00
N CYS A 623 28.85 -15.50 -7.84
CA CYS A 623 27.97 -15.34 -6.69
C CYS A 623 27.10 -14.07 -6.75
N VAL A 624 27.64 -12.97 -7.26
CA VAL A 624 26.97 -11.66 -7.27
C VAL A 624 26.00 -11.51 -8.45
N LEU A 625 26.40 -11.89 -9.66
CA LEU A 625 25.59 -11.70 -10.88
C LEU A 625 24.18 -12.32 -10.80
N PRO A 626 23.98 -13.54 -10.27
CA PRO A 626 22.64 -14.12 -10.16
C PRO A 626 21.69 -13.28 -9.32
N ALA A 627 22.16 -12.63 -8.25
CA ALA A 627 21.30 -11.79 -7.40
C ALA A 627 20.85 -10.50 -8.10
N TRP A 628 21.63 -9.99 -9.05
CA TRP A 628 21.27 -8.82 -9.86
C TRP A 628 20.22 -9.15 -10.93
N ILE A 629 20.31 -10.33 -11.54
CA ILE A 629 19.46 -10.71 -12.68
C ILE A 629 18.20 -11.45 -12.21
N LEU A 630 18.35 -12.40 -11.30
CA LEU A 630 17.27 -13.27 -10.85
C LEU A 630 16.56 -12.69 -9.62
N PRO A 631 15.27 -13.05 -9.41
CA PRO A 631 14.55 -12.66 -8.21
C PRO A 631 15.28 -13.11 -6.95
N SER A 632 15.57 -12.17 -6.07
CA SER A 632 16.24 -12.40 -4.79
C SER A 632 15.27 -12.26 -3.62
N ILE A 633 14.33 -11.32 -3.73
CA ILE A 633 13.32 -11.01 -2.72
C ILE A 633 11.95 -11.08 -3.38
N GLY A 634 10.97 -11.67 -2.69
CA GLY A 634 9.58 -11.58 -3.11
C GLY A 634 8.67 -11.32 -1.93
N TYR A 635 7.45 -10.88 -2.21
CA TYR A 635 6.39 -10.81 -1.22
C TYR A 635 5.06 -11.15 -1.85
N LYS A 636 4.18 -11.74 -1.04
CA LYS A 636 2.79 -12.01 -1.40
C LYS A 636 1.89 -11.11 -0.58
N ILE A 637 1.08 -10.33 -1.27
CA ILE A 637 0.12 -9.43 -0.65
C ILE A 637 -1.18 -10.20 -0.42
N HIS A 638 -1.54 -10.39 0.84
CA HIS A 638 -2.83 -10.91 1.28
C HIS A 638 -3.72 -9.74 1.67
N TRP A 639 -4.74 -9.48 0.88
CA TRP A 639 -5.74 -8.49 1.23
C TRP A 639 -6.72 -9.07 2.24
N VAL A 640 -6.99 -8.33 3.33
CA VAL A 640 -8.01 -8.72 4.32
C VAL A 640 -9.37 -8.82 3.63
N ILE A 641 -9.63 -7.86 2.75
CA ILE A 641 -10.73 -7.84 1.82
C ILE A 641 -10.37 -8.77 0.64
N PRO A 642 -11.03 -9.93 0.45
CA PRO A 642 -10.68 -10.95 -0.56
C PRO A 642 -11.00 -10.51 -2.00
N ILE A 643 -11.45 -9.27 -2.16
CA ILE A 643 -11.83 -8.63 -3.42
C ILE A 643 -10.62 -8.43 -4.34
N PHE A 644 -9.44 -8.23 -3.74
CA PHE A 644 -8.20 -8.05 -4.48
C PHE A 644 -7.48 -9.39 -4.67
N LYS A 645 -7.05 -9.65 -5.90
CA LYS A 645 -6.27 -10.84 -6.24
C LYS A 645 -4.96 -10.82 -5.45
N GLU A 646 -4.57 -11.97 -4.91
CA GLU A 646 -3.26 -12.12 -4.29
C GLU A 646 -2.17 -11.88 -5.35
N GLU A 647 -1.39 -10.82 -5.17
CA GLU A 647 -0.27 -10.49 -6.04
C GLU A 647 1.03 -11.01 -5.41
N VAL A 648 1.76 -11.79 -6.20
CA VAL A 648 3.11 -12.24 -5.85
C VAL A 648 4.09 -11.38 -6.62
N ARG A 649 4.78 -10.48 -5.92
CA ARG A 649 5.81 -9.63 -6.52
C ARG A 649 7.16 -10.28 -6.31
N ARG A 650 7.93 -10.40 -7.39
CA ARG A 650 9.28 -11.00 -7.41
C ARG A 650 10.26 -9.94 -7.88
N LEU A 651 11.25 -9.62 -7.05
CA LEU A 651 12.17 -8.52 -7.26
C LEU A 651 13.62 -9.05 -7.28
N SER A 652 14.35 -8.71 -8.34
CA SER A 652 15.81 -8.85 -8.38
C SER A 652 16.49 -7.66 -7.68
N LEU A 653 17.78 -7.77 -7.35
CA LEU A 653 18.51 -6.60 -6.82
C LEU A 653 18.55 -5.45 -7.83
N PHE A 654 18.55 -5.73 -9.14
CA PHE A 654 18.45 -4.69 -10.15
C PHE A 654 17.13 -3.93 -10.03
N SER A 655 16.00 -4.64 -9.98
CA SER A 655 14.68 -4.02 -9.82
C SER A 655 14.56 -3.23 -8.52
N LEU A 656 15.16 -3.74 -7.43
CA LEU A 656 15.22 -3.05 -6.13
C LEU A 656 16.07 -1.77 -6.22
N ALA A 657 17.22 -1.85 -6.89
CA ALA A 657 18.18 -0.77 -7.04
C ALA A 657 17.61 0.38 -7.90
N THR A 658 16.86 0.05 -8.96
CA THR A 658 16.30 1.05 -9.89
C THR A 658 15.15 1.88 -9.34
N LEU A 659 14.63 1.57 -8.15
CA LEU A 659 13.55 2.35 -7.52
C LEU A 659 13.97 3.77 -7.15
N ASN A 660 15.25 3.99 -6.90
CA ASN A 660 15.82 5.31 -6.68
C ASN A 660 17.23 5.37 -7.26
N TRP A 661 17.51 6.38 -8.09
CA TRP A 661 18.81 6.54 -8.74
C TRP A 661 19.99 6.58 -7.75
N SER A 662 19.84 7.29 -6.62
CA SER A 662 20.91 7.38 -5.62
C SER A 662 21.20 6.02 -4.98
N PHE A 663 20.14 5.26 -4.73
CA PHE A 663 20.27 3.90 -4.22
C PHE A 663 20.89 2.96 -5.25
N PHE A 664 20.52 3.07 -6.52
CA PHE A 664 21.13 2.30 -7.60
C PHE A 664 22.65 2.45 -7.59
N VAL A 665 23.14 3.69 -7.56
CA VAL A 665 24.58 3.97 -7.55
C VAL A 665 25.25 3.35 -6.33
N VAL A 666 24.68 3.52 -5.13
CA VAL A 666 25.28 2.99 -3.90
C VAL A 666 25.26 1.47 -3.86
N CYS A 667 24.12 0.84 -4.17
CA CYS A 667 23.99 -0.61 -4.20
C CYS A 667 24.89 -1.24 -5.27
N PHE A 668 24.93 -0.66 -6.47
CA PHE A 668 25.82 -1.12 -7.54
C PHE A 668 27.29 -1.00 -7.14
N LEU A 669 27.68 0.12 -6.53
CA LEU A 669 29.04 0.32 -6.07
C LEU A 669 29.44 -0.69 -4.98
N THR A 670 28.65 -0.81 -3.92
CA THR A 670 29.02 -1.52 -2.67
C THR A 670 28.75 -3.04 -2.72
N VAL A 671 27.78 -3.49 -3.51
CA VAL A 671 27.37 -4.91 -3.65
C VAL A 671 27.79 -5.50 -5.00
N GLY A 672 27.93 -4.67 -6.04
CA GLY A 672 28.35 -5.09 -7.38
C GLY A 672 29.85 -4.89 -7.62
N LEU A 673 30.27 -3.63 -7.79
CA LEU A 673 31.59 -3.28 -8.31
C LEU A 673 32.72 -3.50 -7.29
N VAL A 674 32.59 -2.96 -6.08
CA VAL A 674 33.63 -3.01 -5.04
C VAL A 674 34.05 -4.45 -4.69
N PRO A 675 33.15 -5.41 -4.48
CA PRO A 675 33.53 -6.80 -4.20
C PRO A 675 34.37 -7.44 -5.32
N LEU A 676 34.02 -7.15 -6.58
CA LEU A 676 34.77 -7.63 -7.76
C LEU A 676 36.16 -6.99 -7.83
N VAL A 677 36.24 -5.67 -7.71
CA VAL A 677 37.53 -4.97 -7.75
C VAL A 677 38.41 -5.37 -6.56
N HIS A 678 37.81 -5.55 -5.37
CA HIS A 678 38.55 -5.95 -4.16
C HIS A 678 39.24 -7.31 -4.33
N THR A 679 38.56 -8.29 -4.95
CA THR A 679 39.13 -9.63 -5.17
C THR A 679 40.18 -9.68 -6.28
N ILE A 680 39.98 -8.92 -7.37
CA ILE A 680 40.95 -8.83 -8.47
C ILE A 680 42.22 -8.11 -8.04
N MET A 681 42.07 -7.00 -7.31
CA MET A 681 43.19 -6.17 -6.84
C MET A 681 43.77 -6.63 -5.50
N PHE A 682 43.34 -7.80 -5.00
CA PHE A 682 43.82 -8.33 -3.74
C PHE A 682 45.31 -8.72 -3.87
N PRO A 683 46.19 -8.31 -2.92
CA PRO A 683 45.92 -7.58 -1.68
C PRO A 683 46.26 -6.09 -1.67
N GLN A 684 46.58 -5.49 -2.83
CA GLN A 684 47.16 -4.14 -2.90
C GLN A 684 46.19 -3.02 -2.50
N TRP A 685 44.88 -3.22 -2.65
CA TRP A 685 43.86 -2.19 -2.44
C TRP A 685 42.97 -2.50 -1.22
N MET A 686 43.56 -2.36 -0.03
CA MET A 686 42.88 -2.57 1.26
C MET A 686 41.69 -1.63 1.49
N LEU A 687 41.72 -0.43 0.90
CA LEU A 687 40.65 0.58 1.00
C LEU A 687 39.27 -0.01 0.68
N LEU A 688 39.18 -0.85 -0.36
CA LEU A 688 37.93 -1.43 -0.87
C LEU A 688 37.24 -2.39 0.12
N ALA A 689 37.98 -2.95 1.08
CA ALA A 689 37.40 -3.86 2.07
C ALA A 689 36.34 -3.18 2.95
N SER A 690 36.53 -1.89 3.24
CA SER A 690 35.57 -1.06 4.00
C SER A 690 34.33 -0.63 3.20
N TRP A 691 34.33 -0.84 1.88
CA TRP A 691 33.22 -0.49 0.98
C TRP A 691 32.36 -1.70 0.60
N CYS A 692 32.83 -2.91 0.89
CA CYS A 692 32.13 -4.14 0.56
C CYS A 692 31.00 -4.40 1.56
N ALA A 693 29.76 -4.13 1.15
CA ALA A 693 28.58 -4.13 2.02
C ALA A 693 27.59 -5.27 1.72
N ILE A 694 28.03 -6.35 1.06
CA ILE A 694 27.15 -7.51 0.76
C ILE A 694 26.59 -8.12 2.06
N ASP A 695 27.42 -8.21 3.10
CA ASP A 695 27.01 -8.72 4.42
C ASP A 695 25.98 -7.83 5.09
N VAL A 696 26.17 -6.52 4.98
CA VAL A 696 25.23 -5.52 5.48
C VAL A 696 23.87 -5.65 4.78
N LEU A 697 23.86 -5.81 3.46
CA LEU A 697 22.62 -6.05 2.70
C LEU A 697 21.92 -7.34 3.16
N LEU A 698 22.65 -8.44 3.36
CA LEU A 698 22.06 -9.70 3.82
C LEU A 698 21.43 -9.57 5.21
N VAL A 699 22.13 -8.91 6.14
CA VAL A 699 21.59 -8.65 7.48
C VAL A 699 20.34 -7.78 7.40
N ALA A 700 20.34 -6.75 6.55
CA ALA A 700 19.17 -5.89 6.33
C ALA A 700 17.98 -6.66 5.75
N CYS A 701 18.22 -7.55 4.78
CA CYS A 701 17.18 -8.42 4.24
C CYS A 701 16.60 -9.33 5.33
N VAL A 702 17.43 -10.04 6.10
CA VAL A 702 16.93 -10.91 7.17
C VAL A 702 16.17 -10.12 8.24
N ALA A 703 16.67 -8.94 8.61
CA ALA A 703 16.02 -8.05 9.56
C ALA A 703 14.65 -7.56 9.07
N GLY A 704 14.57 -7.07 7.83
CA GLY A 704 13.32 -6.62 7.23
C GLY A 704 12.30 -7.75 7.11
N PHE A 705 12.75 -8.98 6.85
CA PHE A 705 11.89 -10.16 6.80
C PHE A 705 11.35 -10.55 8.19
N ALA A 706 12.21 -10.58 9.20
CA ALA A 706 11.79 -10.83 10.58
C ALA A 706 10.77 -9.79 11.06
N GLN A 707 10.92 -8.54 10.62
CA GLN A 707 9.96 -7.47 10.89
C GLN A 707 8.58 -7.74 10.31
N LEU A 708 8.52 -8.22 9.06
CA LEU A 708 7.26 -8.53 8.37
C LEU A 708 6.56 -9.77 8.93
N GLU A 709 7.32 -10.79 9.32
CA GLU A 709 6.78 -12.05 9.86
C GLU A 709 6.25 -11.89 11.30
N SER A 710 6.78 -10.94 12.07
CA SER A 710 6.29 -10.68 13.42
C SER A 710 4.84 -10.18 13.41
N ASN A 711 3.89 -11.08 13.72
CA ASN A 711 2.46 -10.79 13.88
C ASN A 711 2.14 -9.84 15.06
N VAL A 712 3.15 -9.25 15.68
CA VAL A 712 3.08 -8.57 16.98
C VAL A 712 3.09 -7.05 16.85
N ALA A 713 3.37 -6.48 15.67
CA ALA A 713 3.47 -5.03 15.49
C ALA A 713 2.09 -4.37 15.43
N PRO A 714 1.67 -3.50 16.37
CA PRO A 714 0.36 -2.85 16.34
C PRO A 714 0.38 -1.42 15.77
N THR A 715 1.49 -0.70 15.75
CA THR A 715 1.39 0.79 15.67
C THR A 715 1.25 1.38 14.25
N ALA A 716 2.00 0.90 13.24
CA ALA A 716 1.76 1.27 11.84
C ALA A 716 0.91 0.21 11.09
N ARG A 717 0.98 -1.03 11.59
CA ARG A 717 0.25 -2.19 11.08
C ARG A 717 -1.24 -2.08 11.42
N ASN A 718 -1.70 -1.65 12.61
CA ASN A 718 -3.14 -1.74 12.97
C ASN A 718 -4.12 -1.08 11.99
N LYS A 719 -3.76 0.04 11.34
CA LYS A 719 -4.63 0.67 10.35
C LYS A 719 -4.46 0.09 8.95
N LEU A 720 -3.23 -0.15 8.48
CA LEU A 720 -2.99 -0.64 7.12
C LEU A 720 -3.13 -2.17 7.00
N SER A 721 -2.76 -2.92 8.03
CA SER A 721 -2.88 -4.38 8.10
C SER A 721 -4.28 -4.89 8.32
N ALA A 722 -5.18 -4.00 8.74
CA ALA A 722 -6.59 -4.25 8.64
C ALA A 722 -7.05 -4.39 7.18
N PHE A 723 -6.25 -3.91 6.21
CA PHE A 723 -6.51 -4.04 4.79
C PHE A 723 -5.52 -4.96 4.08
N VAL A 724 -4.24 -4.97 4.48
CA VAL A 724 -3.14 -5.62 3.75
C VAL A 724 -2.15 -6.33 4.67
N SER A 725 -2.01 -7.65 4.52
CA SER A 725 -0.97 -8.45 5.15
C SER A 725 0.03 -8.93 4.11
N THR A 726 1.33 -8.69 4.29
CA THR A 726 2.36 -9.13 3.34
C THR A 726 3.18 -10.28 3.92
N THR A 727 3.34 -11.37 3.16
CA THR A 727 4.23 -12.48 3.51
C THR A 727 5.47 -12.46 2.62
N PRO A 728 6.68 -12.30 3.17
CA PRO A 728 7.89 -12.17 2.36
C PRO A 728 8.54 -13.54 2.06
N TYR A 729 9.24 -13.67 0.92
CA TYR A 729 9.97 -14.86 0.48
C TYR A 729 11.42 -14.52 0.08
N LEU A 730 12.39 -15.26 0.62
CA LEU A 730 13.79 -15.18 0.19
C LEU A 730 14.05 -16.24 -0.87
N TYR A 731 14.72 -15.87 -1.96
CA TYR A 731 15.11 -16.79 -3.01
C TYR A 731 16.59 -17.20 -2.89
N TRP A 732 16.94 -18.31 -3.54
CA TRP A 732 18.28 -18.91 -3.50
C TRP A 732 19.45 -17.99 -3.91
N PRO A 733 19.31 -16.95 -4.76
CA PRO A 733 20.45 -16.08 -5.08
C PRO A 733 21.07 -15.36 -3.87
N LEU A 734 20.29 -15.15 -2.80
CA LEU A 734 20.81 -14.62 -1.54
C LEU A 734 21.77 -15.58 -0.82
N ILE A 735 21.60 -16.90 -1.01
CA ILE A 735 22.51 -17.91 -0.48
C ILE A 735 23.89 -17.77 -1.14
N LEU A 736 23.94 -17.49 -2.44
CA LEU A 736 25.20 -17.22 -3.13
C LEU A 736 25.89 -15.95 -2.61
N LEU A 737 25.12 -14.90 -2.33
CA LEU A 737 25.66 -13.70 -1.68
C LEU A 737 26.20 -14.02 -0.28
N LEU A 738 25.53 -14.87 0.50
CA LEU A 738 26.03 -15.31 1.80
C LEU A 738 27.38 -16.03 1.68
N ILE A 739 27.49 -16.98 0.75
CA ILE A 739 28.75 -17.67 0.47
C ILE A 739 29.85 -16.66 0.07
N CYS A 740 29.50 -15.69 -0.76
CA CYS A 740 30.40 -14.61 -1.18
C CYS A 740 30.89 -13.78 0.02
N THR A 741 30.00 -13.43 0.96
CA THR A 741 30.38 -12.66 2.15
C THR A 741 31.37 -13.39 3.03
N VAL A 742 31.14 -14.69 3.28
CA VAL A 742 32.06 -15.52 4.07
C VAL A 742 33.44 -15.54 3.41
N TRP A 743 33.48 -15.70 2.09
CA TRP A 743 34.74 -15.67 1.33
C TRP A 743 35.48 -14.33 1.45
N LEU A 744 34.76 -13.21 1.31
CA LEU A 744 35.31 -11.86 1.44
C LEU A 744 35.81 -11.56 2.85
N TRP A 745 35.10 -12.04 3.87
CA TRP A 745 35.54 -11.95 5.27
C TRP A 745 36.80 -12.78 5.54
N LEU A 746 36.92 -13.97 4.95
CA LEU A 746 38.14 -14.78 5.04
C LEU A 746 39.34 -14.06 4.41
N LEU A 747 39.16 -13.44 3.24
CA LEU A 747 40.20 -12.62 2.58
C LEU A 747 40.58 -11.40 3.43
N ALA A 748 39.60 -10.71 4.00
CA ALA A 748 39.83 -9.55 4.86
C ALA A 748 40.55 -9.95 6.17
N ALA A 749 40.13 -11.05 6.81
CA ALA A 749 40.72 -11.55 8.04
C ALA A 749 42.16 -12.04 7.83
N GLU A 750 42.42 -12.76 6.74
CA GLU A 750 43.76 -13.19 6.36
C GLU A 750 44.71 -11.99 6.20
N ASN A 751 44.23 -10.92 5.57
CA ASN A 751 45.04 -9.73 5.34
C ASN A 751 45.28 -8.89 6.61
N THR A 752 44.25 -8.75 7.45
CA THR A 752 44.30 -7.87 8.64
C THR A 752 45.03 -8.53 9.81
N PHE A 753 44.82 -9.84 10.01
CA PHE A 753 45.36 -10.57 11.17
C PHE A 753 46.53 -11.51 10.82
N GLN A 754 46.87 -11.65 9.53
CA GLN A 754 47.85 -12.63 9.04
C GLN A 754 47.58 -14.03 9.61
N LEU A 755 46.30 -14.43 9.60
CA LEU A 755 45.80 -15.65 10.24
C LEU A 755 46.58 -16.88 9.80
N SER A 756 46.86 -17.04 8.49
CA SER A 756 47.65 -18.17 7.99
C SER A 756 49.09 -18.16 8.48
N ARG A 757 49.71 -16.98 8.68
CA ARG A 757 51.08 -16.87 9.21
C ARG A 757 51.11 -17.22 10.69
N ARG A 758 50.12 -16.74 11.46
CA ARG A 758 49.97 -17.05 12.89
C ARG A 758 49.62 -18.52 13.13
N LEU A 759 48.72 -19.09 12.33
CA LEU A 759 48.37 -20.52 12.36
C LEU A 759 49.56 -21.40 11.97
N ARG A 760 50.31 -21.05 10.92
CA ARG A 760 51.55 -21.75 10.56
C ARG A 760 52.61 -21.67 11.66
N ALA A 761 52.81 -20.48 12.24
CA ALA A 761 53.74 -20.30 13.36
C ALA A 761 53.31 -21.04 14.62
N TRP A 762 52.00 -21.14 14.88
CA TRP A 762 51.44 -21.90 15.99
C TRP A 762 51.55 -23.41 15.76
N MET A 763 51.21 -23.90 14.57
CA MET A 763 51.39 -25.31 14.18
C MET A 763 52.87 -25.73 14.20
N ALA A 764 53.78 -24.86 13.75
CA ALA A 764 55.21 -25.09 13.84
C ALA A 764 55.67 -25.19 15.31
N ARG A 765 55.20 -24.29 16.17
CA ARG A 765 55.45 -24.35 17.63
C ARG A 765 54.87 -25.60 18.29
N ARG A 766 53.70 -26.07 17.85
CA ARG A 766 53.06 -27.29 18.36
C ARG A 766 53.79 -28.55 17.91
N LYS A 767 54.26 -28.60 16.66
CA LYS A 767 55.12 -29.68 16.17
C LYS A 767 56.45 -29.75 16.94
N ALA A 768 57.09 -28.61 17.19
CA ALA A 768 58.34 -28.55 17.96
C ALA A 768 58.19 -29.05 19.41
N ARG A 769 57.02 -28.85 20.05
CA ARG A 769 56.73 -29.35 21.41
C ARG A 769 56.38 -30.84 21.50
N HIS A 770 56.02 -31.48 20.39
CA HIS A 770 55.74 -32.93 20.34
C HIS A 770 56.97 -33.74 19.89
N SER A 771 58.00 -33.08 19.37
CA SER A 771 59.28 -33.69 18.98
C SER A 771 60.39 -33.56 20.05
N SER A 772 60.09 -32.89 21.16
CA SER A 772 60.88 -32.85 22.41
C SER A 772 60.19 -33.71 23.45
#